data_AF-A0A5M8PBE5-F1
#
_entry.id   AF-A0A5M8PBE5-F1
#
_cell.length_a   1.000
_cell.length_b   1.000
_cell.length_c   1.000
_cell.angle_alpha   90.00
_cell.angle_beta   90.00
_cell.angle_gamma   90.00
#
_symmetry.space_group_name_H-M   'P 1'
#
loop_
_entity.id
_entity.type
_entity.pdbx_description
1 polymer ?
#
loop_
_entity_poly.entity_id
_entity_poly.type
_entity_poly.pdbx_seq_one_letter_code
_entity_poly.pdbx_strand_id
1 'polypeptide(L)'
;MSMRSKITNAEKLSIADVKLSIYVRALQQIEDPRQRERMVLGMMEEGAKVWETKKLSSKWRDVLEADPSYFGLWQKYLDFRQTEFVTFRYEGARTVYSECLNLLKKARSNPTAKASSGSTFYELQLYVLLRMTLFMREAGYSEHALGIWQALLEYTFCRPSQYKIPDGSNHLPDAVRAFALSSFCDFWESEVPRIGDDGAIGWSEYVVKGGDAPQPKQDSTGQAIDENEVFGTWFICEHKRALSSRWPARTIDVVEEDDPYRVILVSDVYTFLDLIDAPSPVEFDITLAAFLAFCYLPPLQCPGRSLTSTNRWWRDAFIRNDNLHNSDSSFSYWNAGNVDHQAESIILQGNSTKIGASEHTFRCPLAYFTPSMETLFTSGPWFSAFGTLGSSDGIESGPLDPEWVRRALRMLVNTEMCGDSLAEYYLALELRWYPKDARKTAKSLSKQRSSSLRLYNAYALIEYRLHNTSNAQKVIITAINMSSCLDSITQRDTIVLWRTWIWELIESGRTQEALQRLLTLSDGNIGEEMAEIGRTSRGADGTAGSAALLRARRALSDGRDQMLSSGSSYHAVIYAECLVLLSYLSENLSVTRALFSFQSNLAILSSSNFNSHPFLEVFHQARARVLYQHATHAHSFRPAVLREALAESVNLFPNNTIFLSLYAWNESRFRIDDRVRLIIADVLHDKHEESIITWFFSLWNEMRRGINLGSNVHAIRGTFERAVASQSGKCSAGLWKQYVIWEHGQGEMKRAKAVFWRAVRACPWAKEIYMLAFERLRGAMGFEELKGVYELMGDKELRVHVSLDDVFEAWDERRAASLVEDERRGDSQGASSEGDD
;
A
#
# COMPACT_ATOMS: atom_id res chain seq x y z
N MET A 1 -3.57 28.28 34.52
CA MET A 1 -2.76 27.93 33.33
C MET A 1 -2.50 29.21 32.55
N SER A 2 -1.25 29.65 32.48
CA SER A 2 -0.83 30.88 31.79
C SER A 2 -1.21 30.81 30.30
N MET A 3 -1.98 31.79 29.82
CA MET A 3 -2.19 32.04 28.39
C MET A 3 -0.84 32.38 27.77
N ARG A 4 -0.14 31.38 27.21
CA ARG A 4 0.96 31.64 26.27
C ARG A 4 0.36 32.43 25.10
N SER A 5 0.76 33.69 24.95
CA SER A 5 0.40 34.50 23.79
C SER A 5 0.76 33.73 22.51
N LYS A 6 -0.12 33.76 21.51
CA LYS A 6 0.20 33.19 20.20
C LYS A 6 1.38 33.98 19.63
N ILE A 7 2.53 33.31 19.48
CA ILE A 7 3.77 33.87 18.92
C ILE A 7 3.44 34.55 17.59
N THR A 8 3.85 35.80 17.43
CA THR A 8 3.64 36.59 16.22
C THR A 8 4.47 36.04 15.04
N ASN A 9 4.09 36.34 13.80
CA ASN A 9 4.85 35.86 12.64
C ASN A 9 6.29 36.41 12.62
N ALA A 10 6.50 37.65 13.07
CA ALA A 10 7.84 38.23 13.20
C ALA A 10 8.72 37.49 14.23
N GLU A 11 8.14 37.12 15.37
CA GLU A 11 8.84 36.32 16.38
C GLU A 11 9.15 34.90 15.86
N LYS A 12 8.25 34.27 15.10
CA LYS A 12 8.52 32.97 14.45
C LYS A 12 9.69 33.04 13.49
N LEU A 13 9.78 34.10 12.68
CA LEU A 13 10.87 34.32 11.74
C LEU A 13 12.20 34.54 12.47
N SER A 14 12.21 35.38 13.51
CA SER A 14 13.41 35.61 14.35
C SER A 14 13.89 34.32 15.03
N ILE A 15 12.98 33.53 15.59
CA ILE A 15 13.31 32.22 16.19
C ILE A 15 13.88 31.26 15.14
N ALA A 16 13.31 31.23 13.93
CA ALA A 16 13.81 30.37 12.85
C ALA A 16 15.23 30.77 12.42
N ASP A 17 15.53 32.07 12.33
CA ASP A 17 16.86 32.56 11.96
C ASP A 17 17.93 32.22 13.02
N VAL A 18 17.59 32.36 14.31
CA VAL A 18 18.47 31.91 15.40
C VAL A 18 18.73 30.40 15.31
N LYS A 19 17.68 29.60 15.10
CA LYS A 19 17.83 28.14 14.94
C LYS A 19 18.67 27.76 13.73
N LEU A 20 18.53 28.46 12.60
CA LEU A 20 19.36 28.25 11.41
C LEU A 20 20.84 28.43 11.74
N SER A 21 21.19 29.50 12.46
CA SER A 21 22.58 29.73 12.89
C SER A 21 23.12 28.60 13.77
N ILE A 22 22.27 27.99 14.61
CA ILE A 22 22.61 26.85 15.47
C ILE A 22 22.84 25.59 14.63
N TYR A 23 21.96 25.30 13.66
CA TYR A 23 22.13 24.17 12.75
C TYR A 23 23.43 24.26 11.94
N VAL A 24 23.75 25.45 11.41
CA VAL A 24 24.99 25.66 10.65
C VAL A 24 26.23 25.38 11.51
N ARG A 25 26.25 25.82 12.78
CA ARG A 25 27.35 25.52 13.71
C ARG A 25 27.40 24.03 14.08
N ALA A 26 26.24 23.40 14.31
CA ALA A 26 26.17 21.98 14.65
C ALA A 26 26.69 21.08 13.51
N LEU A 27 26.36 21.41 12.25
CA LEU A 27 26.80 20.67 11.07
C LEU A 27 28.31 20.69 10.84
N GLN A 28 29.04 21.64 11.45
CA GLN A 28 30.50 21.70 11.41
C GLN A 28 31.17 20.70 12.38
N GLN A 29 30.42 20.17 13.36
CA GLN A 29 30.94 19.34 14.44
C GLN A 29 30.45 17.88 14.38
N ILE A 30 29.47 17.57 13.51
CA ILE A 30 28.84 16.25 13.42
C ILE A 30 29.48 15.44 12.30
N GLU A 31 30.08 14.31 12.68
CA GLU A 31 30.65 13.33 11.75
C GLU A 31 29.70 12.15 11.48
N ASP A 32 28.75 11.85 12.39
CA ASP A 32 27.79 10.74 12.22
C ASP A 32 26.78 11.03 11.09
N PRO A 33 26.73 10.21 10.01
CA PRO A 33 25.85 10.42 8.87
C PRO A 33 24.36 10.51 9.22
N ARG A 34 23.88 9.72 10.20
CA ARG A 34 22.45 9.72 10.58
C ARG A 34 22.05 11.00 11.30
N GLN A 35 22.90 11.47 12.20
CA GLN A 35 22.69 12.74 12.89
C GLN A 35 22.83 13.91 11.92
N ARG A 36 23.77 13.81 10.97
CA ARG A 36 23.96 14.79 9.91
C ARG A 36 22.70 14.94 9.05
N GLU A 37 22.13 13.84 8.53
CA GLU A 37 20.87 13.86 7.77
C GLU A 37 19.77 14.59 8.54
N ARG A 38 19.57 14.25 9.82
CA ARG A 38 18.57 14.89 10.68
C ARG A 38 18.81 16.39 10.86
N MET A 39 20.06 16.81 11.02
CA MET A 39 20.41 18.22 11.20
C MET A 39 20.23 19.02 9.89
N VAL A 40 20.62 18.45 8.75
CA VAL A 40 20.41 19.07 7.44
C VAL A 40 18.91 19.23 7.16
N LEU A 41 18.11 18.21 7.44
CA LEU A 41 16.65 18.30 7.34
C LEU A 41 16.07 19.40 8.22
N GLY A 42 16.48 19.45 9.49
CA GLY A 42 16.05 20.51 10.41
C GLY A 42 16.45 21.92 9.94
N MET A 43 17.65 22.07 9.37
CA MET A 43 18.10 23.31 8.75
C MET A 43 17.20 23.71 7.58
N MET A 44 16.87 22.78 6.69
CA MET A 44 16.01 23.06 5.54
C MET A 44 14.57 23.39 5.97
N GLU A 45 14.04 22.73 7.01
CA GLU A 45 12.71 23.01 7.57
C GLU A 45 12.60 24.40 8.23
N GLU A 46 13.62 24.84 8.97
CA GLU A 46 13.66 26.22 9.49
C GLU A 46 13.96 27.22 8.37
N GLY A 47 14.78 26.84 7.39
CA GLY A 47 15.11 27.62 6.20
C GLY A 47 13.89 27.93 5.35
N ALA A 48 12.99 26.97 5.18
CA ALA A 48 11.73 27.15 4.45
C ALA A 48 10.79 28.19 5.07
N LYS A 49 10.99 28.58 6.33
CA LYS A 49 10.21 29.64 6.99
C LYS A 49 10.77 31.03 6.69
N VAL A 50 12.06 31.14 6.38
CA VAL A 50 12.80 32.41 6.27
C VAL A 50 13.17 32.74 4.82
N TRP A 51 13.51 31.73 4.02
CA TRP A 51 13.98 31.93 2.64
C TRP A 51 12.82 31.99 1.65
N GLU A 52 12.95 32.87 0.66
CA GLU A 52 12.07 32.88 -0.51
C GLU A 52 12.20 31.59 -1.33
N THR A 53 11.14 31.22 -2.06
CA THR A 53 11.01 29.96 -2.82
C THR A 53 12.19 29.70 -3.76
N LYS A 54 12.71 30.74 -4.43
CA LYS A 54 13.86 30.63 -5.34
C LYS A 54 15.15 30.25 -4.59
N LYS A 55 15.43 30.92 -3.47
CA LYS A 55 16.60 30.65 -2.63
C LYS A 55 16.50 29.27 -1.98
N LEU A 56 15.32 28.90 -1.47
CA LEU A 56 15.05 27.58 -0.90
C LEU A 56 15.27 26.47 -1.93
N SER A 57 14.78 26.66 -3.17
CA SER A 57 14.98 25.69 -4.25
C SER A 57 16.46 25.51 -4.62
N SER A 58 17.23 26.61 -4.65
CA SER A 58 18.68 26.53 -4.87
C SER A 58 19.37 25.76 -3.73
N LYS A 59 19.01 26.07 -2.48
CA LYS A 59 19.61 25.41 -1.32
C LYS A 59 19.31 23.91 -1.25
N TRP A 60 18.12 23.50 -1.68
CA TRP A 60 17.81 22.08 -1.82
C TRP A 60 18.72 21.38 -2.82
N ARG A 61 18.97 21.99 -4.00
CA ARG A 61 19.90 21.42 -4.99
C ARG A 61 21.32 21.30 -4.44
N ASP A 62 21.84 22.36 -3.81
CA ASP A 62 23.18 22.36 -3.19
C ASP A 62 23.34 21.18 -2.22
N VAL A 63 22.31 20.94 -1.39
CA VAL A 63 22.31 19.90 -0.36
C VAL A 63 22.17 18.49 -0.95
N LEU A 64 21.33 18.31 -1.97
CA LEU A 64 21.15 17.01 -2.64
C LEU A 64 22.38 16.60 -3.44
N GLU A 65 23.10 17.56 -4.04
CA GLU A 65 24.38 17.30 -4.72
C GLU A 65 25.50 16.95 -3.74
N ALA A 66 25.51 17.60 -2.56
CA ALA A 66 26.52 17.35 -1.54
C ALA A 66 26.31 15.99 -0.83
N ASP A 67 25.07 15.65 -0.49
CA ASP A 67 24.72 14.47 0.31
C ASP A 67 23.62 13.60 -0.39
N PRO A 68 23.88 13.05 -1.60
CA PRO A 68 22.87 12.35 -2.41
C PRO A 68 22.40 11.01 -1.80
N SER A 69 23.06 10.49 -0.77
CA SER A 69 22.74 9.20 -0.17
C SER A 69 21.61 9.26 0.85
N TYR A 70 21.23 10.46 1.33
CA TYR A 70 20.23 10.62 2.37
C TYR A 70 18.80 10.59 1.83
N PHE A 71 18.08 9.52 2.14
CA PHE A 71 16.70 9.28 1.71
C PHE A 71 15.75 10.42 2.12
N GLY A 72 15.88 10.90 3.36
CA GLY A 72 14.98 11.92 3.90
C GLY A 72 15.06 13.25 3.15
N LEU A 73 16.24 13.59 2.59
CA LEU A 73 16.41 14.80 1.78
C LEU A 73 15.58 14.74 0.49
N TRP A 74 15.66 13.62 -0.23
CA TRP A 74 14.88 13.41 -1.46
C TRP A 74 13.39 13.46 -1.18
N GLN A 75 12.93 12.75 -0.14
CA GLN A 75 11.54 12.79 0.29
C GLN A 75 11.06 14.23 0.53
N LYS A 76 11.75 15.01 1.38
CA LYS A 76 11.31 16.37 1.71
C LYS A 76 11.41 17.36 0.55
N TYR A 77 12.41 17.21 -0.32
CA TYR A 77 12.53 18.05 -1.51
C TYR A 77 11.37 17.83 -2.48
N LEU A 78 11.03 16.57 -2.74
CA LEU A 78 9.89 16.20 -3.59
C LEU A 78 8.57 16.66 -2.97
N ASP A 79 8.39 16.49 -1.65
CA ASP A 79 7.22 17.00 -0.92
C ASP A 79 7.05 18.51 -1.17
N PHE A 80 8.13 19.29 -1.06
CA PHE A 80 8.13 20.73 -1.29
C PHE A 80 7.74 21.09 -2.75
N ARG A 81 8.36 20.44 -3.73
CA ARG A 81 8.13 20.76 -5.16
C ARG A 81 6.74 20.39 -5.64
N GLN A 82 6.16 19.31 -5.12
CA GLN A 82 4.83 18.85 -5.51
C GLN A 82 3.69 19.60 -4.79
N THR A 83 3.92 20.18 -3.60
CA THR A 83 2.86 20.84 -2.80
C THR A 83 2.81 22.37 -2.93
N GLU A 84 3.79 23.01 -3.56
CA GLU A 84 3.83 24.47 -3.71
C GLU A 84 2.81 24.98 -4.74
N PHE A 85 1.58 25.25 -4.30
CA PHE A 85 0.44 25.62 -5.15
C PHE A 85 0.74 26.71 -6.17
N VAL A 86 1.47 27.78 -5.79
CA VAL A 86 1.66 28.94 -6.67
C VAL A 86 2.52 28.59 -7.88
N THR A 87 3.60 27.84 -7.67
CA THR A 87 4.55 27.48 -8.74
C THR A 87 4.27 26.13 -9.38
N PHE A 88 3.38 25.33 -8.78
CA PHE A 88 3.08 24.00 -9.28
C PHE A 88 2.42 24.06 -10.66
N ARG A 89 2.98 23.24 -11.57
CA ARG A 89 2.48 22.84 -12.89
C ARG A 89 2.97 21.40 -13.14
N TYR A 90 2.18 20.59 -13.84
CA TYR A 90 2.50 19.19 -14.07
C TYR A 90 3.89 19.00 -14.69
N GLU A 91 4.19 19.67 -15.80
CA GLU A 91 5.45 19.49 -16.53
C GLU A 91 6.65 20.01 -15.72
N GLY A 92 6.43 21.11 -15.00
CA GLY A 92 7.41 21.66 -14.05
C GLY A 92 7.74 20.71 -12.89
N ALA A 93 6.81 19.86 -12.46
CA ALA A 93 7.08 18.81 -11.47
C ALA A 93 7.73 17.57 -12.11
N ARG A 94 7.26 17.14 -13.30
CA ARG A 94 7.82 16.02 -14.07
C ARG A 94 9.32 16.21 -14.37
N THR A 95 9.70 17.43 -14.76
CA THR A 95 11.10 17.81 -15.01
C THR A 95 11.96 17.69 -13.75
N VAL A 96 11.46 18.11 -12.58
CA VAL A 96 12.17 17.96 -11.29
C VAL A 96 12.40 16.49 -10.95
N TYR A 97 11.41 15.63 -11.13
CA TYR A 97 11.58 14.19 -10.92
C TYR A 97 12.69 13.62 -11.82
N SER A 98 12.71 14.04 -13.08
CA SER A 98 13.74 13.64 -14.05
C SER A 98 15.14 14.16 -13.67
N GLU A 99 15.25 15.39 -13.19
CA GLU A 99 16.50 15.95 -12.64
C GLU A 99 17.00 15.14 -11.43
N CYS A 100 16.10 14.78 -10.50
CA CYS A 100 16.44 13.96 -9.34
C CYS A 100 16.98 12.57 -9.75
N LEU A 101 16.34 11.91 -10.71
CA LEU A 101 16.78 10.61 -11.23
C LEU A 101 18.18 10.71 -11.86
N ASN A 102 18.44 11.79 -12.60
CA ASN A 102 19.75 12.07 -13.20
C ASN A 102 20.84 12.36 -12.16
N LEU A 103 20.53 13.11 -11.10
CA LEU A 103 21.47 13.35 -9.99
C LEU A 103 21.84 12.03 -9.28
N LEU A 104 20.86 11.18 -9.01
CA LEU A 104 21.09 9.86 -8.41
C LEU A 104 21.87 8.92 -9.34
N LYS A 105 21.63 8.98 -10.66
CA LYS A 105 22.41 8.21 -11.66
C LYS A 105 23.88 8.63 -11.64
N LYS A 106 24.16 9.94 -11.59
CA LYS A 106 25.52 10.49 -11.47
C LYS A 106 26.18 10.04 -10.17
N ALA A 107 25.44 10.08 -9.04
CA ALA A 107 25.94 9.63 -7.75
C ALA A 107 26.27 8.12 -7.75
N ARG A 108 25.42 7.28 -8.34
CA ARG A 108 25.64 5.83 -8.46
C ARG A 108 26.87 5.49 -9.31
N SER A 109 27.14 6.30 -10.33
CA SER A 109 28.28 6.12 -11.23
C SER A 109 29.62 6.56 -10.61
N ASN A 110 29.59 7.28 -9.48
CA ASN A 110 30.78 7.77 -8.81
C ASN A 110 31.40 6.69 -7.90
N PRO A 111 32.63 6.21 -8.16
CA PRO A 111 33.27 5.15 -7.36
C PRO A 111 33.51 5.51 -5.89
N THR A 112 33.58 6.81 -5.56
CA THR A 112 33.81 7.28 -4.19
C THR A 112 32.53 7.44 -3.39
N ALA A 113 31.36 7.40 -4.05
CA ALA A 113 30.08 7.59 -3.40
C ALA A 113 29.68 6.30 -2.67
N LYS A 114 29.76 6.32 -1.34
CA LYS A 114 29.22 5.25 -0.50
C LYS A 114 27.78 5.57 -0.16
N ALA A 115 26.89 4.62 -0.40
CA ALA A 115 25.52 4.71 0.09
C ALA A 115 25.54 4.72 1.64
N SER A 116 24.80 5.65 2.27
CA SER A 116 24.72 5.75 3.73
C SER A 116 23.95 4.57 4.33
N SER A 117 24.18 4.32 5.64
CA SER A 117 23.71 3.16 6.39
C SER A 117 22.19 2.87 6.26
N GLY A 118 21.80 2.10 5.24
CA GLY A 118 20.49 1.44 5.15
C GLY A 118 19.67 1.63 3.85
N SER A 119 20.17 2.29 2.80
CA SER A 119 19.50 2.36 1.49
C SER A 119 20.52 2.38 0.36
N THR A 120 20.23 1.77 -0.79
CA THR A 120 21.10 1.83 -1.98
C THR A 120 20.72 3.00 -2.88
N PHE A 121 21.64 3.49 -3.73
CA PHE A 121 21.28 4.48 -4.75
C PHE A 121 20.19 3.97 -5.70
N TYR A 122 20.19 2.67 -5.99
CA TYR A 122 19.16 2.03 -6.80
C TYR A 122 17.77 2.10 -6.13
N GLU A 123 17.70 1.85 -4.82
CA GLU A 123 16.46 2.00 -4.05
C GLU A 123 15.95 3.45 -4.11
N LEU A 124 16.84 4.44 -4.00
CA LEU A 124 16.47 5.85 -4.11
C LEU A 124 15.94 6.18 -5.52
N GLN A 125 16.59 5.69 -6.58
CA GLN A 125 16.13 5.89 -7.95
C GLN A 125 14.72 5.32 -8.16
N LEU A 126 14.48 4.08 -7.72
CA LEU A 126 13.17 3.46 -7.84
C LEU A 126 12.10 4.14 -6.97
N TYR A 127 12.46 4.64 -5.79
CA TYR A 127 11.54 5.42 -4.98
C TYR A 127 11.11 6.73 -5.67
N VAL A 128 12.07 7.46 -6.27
CA VAL A 128 11.78 8.67 -7.05
C VAL A 128 10.92 8.35 -8.28
N LEU A 129 11.22 7.26 -9.00
CA LEU A 129 10.42 6.78 -10.14
C LEU A 129 9.00 6.38 -9.73
N LEU A 130 8.86 5.66 -8.62
CA LEU A 130 7.56 5.28 -8.06
C LEU A 130 6.73 6.52 -7.72
N ARG A 131 7.29 7.49 -7.00
CA ARG A 131 6.60 8.75 -6.71
C ARG A 131 6.21 9.51 -7.98
N MET A 132 7.11 9.57 -8.95
CA MET A 132 6.87 10.23 -10.25
C MET A 132 5.68 9.59 -10.98
N THR A 133 5.69 8.26 -11.14
CA THR A 133 4.64 7.54 -11.86
C THR A 133 3.29 7.56 -11.13
N LEU A 134 3.28 7.53 -9.80
CA LEU A 134 2.07 7.76 -9.00
C LEU A 134 1.53 9.19 -9.18
N PHE A 135 2.40 10.19 -9.11
CA PHE A 135 2.06 11.59 -9.40
C PHE A 135 1.45 11.74 -10.80
N MET A 136 2.06 11.15 -11.83
CA MET A 136 1.57 11.19 -13.20
C MET A 136 0.17 10.61 -13.31
N ARG A 137 -0.07 9.44 -12.68
CA ARG A 137 -1.38 8.80 -12.63
C ARG A 137 -2.41 9.67 -11.91
N GLU A 138 -2.07 10.25 -10.76
CA GLU A 138 -2.96 11.12 -9.98
C GLU A 138 -3.31 12.44 -10.70
N ALA A 139 -2.42 12.93 -11.57
CA ALA A 139 -2.67 14.07 -12.46
C ALA A 139 -3.49 13.70 -13.71
N GLY A 140 -3.73 12.41 -13.93
CA GLY A 140 -4.56 11.85 -14.99
C GLY A 140 -3.81 11.30 -16.20
N TYR A 141 -2.47 11.33 -16.21
CA TYR A 141 -1.61 10.75 -17.26
C TYR A 141 -1.29 9.28 -16.95
N SER A 142 -2.33 8.45 -16.89
CA SER A 142 -2.24 7.06 -16.41
C SER A 142 -1.51 6.17 -17.41
N GLU A 143 -1.77 6.36 -18.70
CA GLU A 143 -1.15 5.66 -19.83
C GLU A 143 0.36 5.87 -19.86
N HIS A 144 0.84 7.08 -19.60
CA HIS A 144 2.27 7.36 -19.50
C HIS A 144 2.92 6.63 -18.32
N ALA A 145 2.30 6.72 -17.14
CA ALA A 145 2.80 6.03 -15.95
C ALA A 145 2.84 4.52 -16.17
N LEU A 146 1.80 3.94 -16.78
CA LEU A 146 1.73 2.51 -17.07
C LEU A 146 2.75 2.10 -18.13
N GLY A 147 2.92 2.88 -19.20
CA GLY A 147 3.91 2.65 -20.25
C GLY A 147 5.34 2.60 -19.71
N ILE A 148 5.69 3.50 -18.79
CA ILE A 148 6.99 3.47 -18.09
C ILE A 148 7.17 2.16 -17.34
N TRP A 149 6.16 1.71 -16.56
CA TRP A 149 6.25 0.44 -15.83
C TRP A 149 6.29 -0.78 -16.75
N GLN A 150 5.52 -0.79 -17.85
CA GLN A 150 5.59 -1.85 -18.86
C GLN A 150 7.01 -1.96 -19.43
N ALA A 151 7.58 -0.85 -19.86
CA ALA A 151 8.93 -0.80 -20.41
C ALA A 151 9.97 -1.26 -19.38
N LEU A 152 9.85 -0.79 -18.13
CA LEU A 152 10.75 -1.13 -17.03
C LEU A 152 10.73 -2.64 -16.73
N LEU A 153 9.54 -3.22 -16.62
CA LEU A 153 9.37 -4.64 -16.30
C LEU A 153 9.85 -5.54 -17.45
N GLU A 154 9.52 -5.20 -18.69
CA GLU A 154 10.01 -5.94 -19.87
C GLU A 154 11.53 -5.92 -19.96
N TYR A 155 12.12 -4.72 -19.85
CA TYR A 155 13.57 -4.55 -19.96
C TYR A 155 14.34 -5.21 -18.81
N THR A 156 13.71 -5.32 -17.63
CA THR A 156 14.30 -5.92 -16.43
C THR A 156 14.12 -7.44 -16.39
N PHE A 157 12.89 -7.93 -16.46
CA PHE A 157 12.54 -9.34 -16.20
C PHE A 157 12.49 -10.19 -17.47
N CYS A 158 12.08 -9.60 -18.60
CA CYS A 158 11.94 -10.32 -19.87
C CYS A 158 13.15 -10.11 -20.80
N ARG A 159 14.34 -9.86 -20.24
CA ARG A 159 15.56 -9.62 -21.00
C ARG A 159 16.06 -10.90 -21.69
N PRO A 160 16.35 -10.88 -23.01
CA PRO A 160 16.97 -11.99 -23.72
C PRO A 160 18.28 -12.47 -23.05
N SER A 161 18.54 -13.78 -23.07
CA SER A 161 19.71 -14.40 -22.44
C SER A 161 21.05 -13.85 -22.97
N GLN A 162 21.11 -13.48 -24.25
CA GLN A 162 22.29 -12.87 -24.89
C GLN A 162 22.66 -11.47 -24.34
N TYR A 163 21.73 -10.82 -23.63
CA TYR A 163 21.94 -9.52 -22.99
C TYR A 163 21.95 -9.63 -21.45
N LYS A 164 21.97 -10.84 -20.89
CA LYS A 164 22.17 -11.05 -19.45
C LYS A 164 23.64 -10.77 -19.08
N ILE A 165 23.86 -10.36 -17.84
CA ILE A 165 25.20 -10.11 -17.30
C ILE A 165 26.00 -11.43 -17.32
N PRO A 166 27.23 -11.46 -17.84
CA PRO A 166 28.11 -12.62 -17.69
C PRO A 166 28.39 -12.93 -16.21
N ASP A 167 28.39 -14.21 -15.84
CA ASP A 167 28.65 -14.62 -14.45
C ASP A 167 29.95 -14.00 -13.91
N GLY A 168 29.83 -13.22 -12.81
CA GLY A 168 30.95 -12.60 -12.12
C GLY A 168 31.28 -11.15 -12.48
N SER A 169 30.57 -10.51 -13.43
CA SER A 169 30.67 -9.06 -13.65
C SER A 169 29.56 -8.29 -12.94
N ASN A 170 29.88 -7.08 -12.45
CA ASN A 170 28.90 -6.18 -11.80
C ASN A 170 28.23 -5.21 -12.80
N HIS A 171 28.64 -5.23 -14.07
CA HIS A 171 28.13 -4.32 -15.09
C HIS A 171 28.16 -5.01 -16.47
N LEU A 172 27.20 -4.62 -17.32
CA LEU A 172 27.20 -4.94 -18.74
C LEU A 172 28.21 -4.04 -19.47
N PRO A 173 29.07 -4.59 -20.35
CA PRO A 173 29.91 -3.78 -21.23
C PRO A 173 29.05 -2.79 -22.02
N ASP A 174 29.53 -1.54 -22.16
CA ASP A 174 28.75 -0.46 -22.78
C ASP A 174 28.26 -0.79 -24.20
N ALA A 175 29.06 -1.55 -24.96
CA ALA A 175 28.67 -2.03 -26.29
C ALA A 175 27.45 -2.98 -26.23
N VAL A 176 27.44 -3.95 -25.31
CA VAL A 176 26.33 -4.89 -25.14
C VAL A 176 25.07 -4.16 -24.67
N ARG A 177 25.24 -3.15 -23.81
CA ARG A 177 24.15 -2.28 -23.35
C ARG A 177 23.53 -1.50 -24.51
N ALA A 178 24.34 -0.89 -25.37
CA ALA A 178 23.86 -0.17 -26.54
C ALA A 178 23.06 -1.08 -27.49
N PHE A 179 23.54 -2.32 -27.72
CA PHE A 179 22.80 -3.30 -28.51
C PHE A 179 21.50 -3.76 -27.84
N ALA A 180 21.51 -3.97 -26.53
CA ALA A 180 20.32 -4.33 -25.76
C ALA A 180 19.25 -3.23 -25.83
N LEU A 181 19.67 -1.96 -25.69
CA LEU A 181 18.78 -0.81 -25.83
C LEU A 181 18.21 -0.71 -27.25
N SER A 182 19.03 -0.83 -28.28
CA SER A 182 18.57 -0.82 -29.68
C SER A 182 17.55 -1.93 -29.94
N SER A 183 17.88 -3.16 -29.54
CA SER A 183 16.99 -4.32 -29.71
C SER A 183 15.68 -4.20 -28.92
N PHE A 184 15.70 -3.49 -27.79
CA PHE A 184 14.48 -3.18 -27.03
C PHE A 184 13.64 -2.10 -27.74
N CYS A 185 14.27 -1.10 -28.34
CA CYS A 185 13.56 -0.08 -29.12
C CYS A 185 12.81 -0.73 -30.30
N ASP A 186 13.47 -1.63 -31.03
CA ASP A 186 12.83 -2.39 -32.12
C ASP A 186 11.62 -3.19 -31.62
N PHE A 187 11.73 -3.84 -30.45
CA PHE A 187 10.62 -4.54 -29.80
C PHE A 187 9.47 -3.58 -29.46
N TRP A 188 9.77 -2.42 -28.89
CA TRP A 188 8.75 -1.44 -28.51
C TRP A 188 8.01 -0.87 -29.72
N GLU A 189 8.74 -0.53 -30.78
CA GLU A 189 8.20 -0.01 -32.05
C GLU A 189 7.43 -1.06 -32.87
N SER A 190 7.65 -2.35 -32.62
CA SER A 190 6.89 -3.42 -33.29
C SER A 190 5.42 -3.52 -32.86
N GLU A 191 5.02 -2.81 -31.79
CA GLU A 191 3.65 -2.74 -31.27
C GLU A 191 3.04 -4.11 -30.92
N VAL A 192 3.88 -5.13 -30.70
CA VAL A 192 3.47 -6.43 -30.17
C VAL A 192 2.95 -6.29 -28.73
N PRO A 193 2.13 -7.24 -28.22
CA PRO A 193 1.62 -7.15 -26.86
C PRO A 193 2.76 -7.15 -25.83
N ARG A 194 2.74 -6.15 -24.96
CA ARG A 194 3.73 -5.91 -23.89
C ARG A 194 3.24 -6.52 -22.58
N ILE A 195 4.09 -6.62 -21.57
CA ILE A 195 3.74 -7.21 -20.27
C ILE A 195 2.41 -6.64 -19.73
N GLY A 196 1.52 -7.57 -19.33
CA GLY A 196 0.16 -7.26 -18.90
C GLY A 196 -0.87 -7.12 -20.03
N ASP A 197 -0.47 -6.97 -21.29
CA ASP A 197 -1.37 -6.99 -22.44
C ASP A 197 -1.88 -8.41 -22.73
N ASP A 198 -2.93 -8.49 -23.56
CA ASP A 198 -3.49 -9.78 -23.95
C ASP A 198 -2.61 -10.43 -25.01
N GLY A 199 -2.26 -11.71 -24.80
CA GLY A 199 -1.34 -12.43 -25.68
C GLY A 199 0.14 -12.08 -25.52
N ALA A 200 0.54 -11.34 -24.49
CA ALA A 200 1.95 -10.98 -24.26
C ALA A 200 2.82 -12.21 -23.97
N ILE A 201 3.94 -12.31 -24.69
CA ILE A 201 4.96 -13.36 -24.52
C ILE A 201 6.26 -12.85 -23.90
N GLY A 202 6.45 -11.53 -23.87
CA GLY A 202 7.63 -10.85 -23.34
C GLY A 202 8.77 -10.69 -24.36
N TRP A 203 9.64 -9.71 -24.12
CA TRP A 203 10.72 -9.33 -25.03
C TRP A 203 11.67 -10.49 -25.37
N SER A 204 12.05 -11.32 -24.39
CA SER A 204 12.94 -12.47 -24.59
C SER A 204 12.40 -13.48 -25.59
N GLU A 205 11.11 -13.81 -25.50
CA GLU A 205 10.46 -14.77 -26.39
C GLU A 205 10.19 -14.16 -27.76
N TYR A 206 9.89 -12.87 -27.82
CA TYR A 206 9.72 -12.15 -29.09
C TYR A 206 10.98 -12.20 -29.95
N VAL A 207 12.17 -11.99 -29.36
CA VAL A 207 13.44 -12.05 -30.12
C VAL A 207 13.66 -13.43 -30.76
N VAL A 208 13.11 -14.49 -30.17
CA VAL A 208 13.24 -15.88 -30.67
C VAL A 208 12.15 -16.23 -31.68
N LYS A 209 10.89 -15.89 -31.39
CA LYS A 209 9.71 -16.36 -32.13
C LYS A 209 9.14 -15.34 -33.12
N GLY A 210 9.52 -14.07 -32.98
CA GLY A 210 8.80 -12.95 -33.56
C GLY A 210 7.41 -12.78 -32.94
N GLY A 211 6.62 -11.90 -33.54
CA GLY A 211 5.24 -11.66 -33.17
C GLY A 211 4.61 -10.62 -34.09
N ASP A 212 3.29 -10.74 -34.28
CA ASP A 212 2.52 -9.78 -35.05
C ASP A 212 1.83 -8.77 -34.11
N ALA A 213 1.74 -7.52 -34.56
CA ALA A 213 0.92 -6.52 -33.90
C ALA A 213 -0.55 -6.99 -33.90
N PRO A 214 -1.28 -6.90 -32.77
CA PRO A 214 -2.67 -7.29 -32.74
C PRO A 214 -3.56 -6.36 -33.57
N GLN A 215 -4.81 -6.77 -33.78
CA GLN A 215 -5.77 -5.96 -34.54
C GLN A 215 -6.02 -4.60 -33.85
N PRO A 216 -6.21 -3.52 -34.63
CA PRO A 216 -6.57 -2.21 -34.13
C PRO A 216 -7.78 -2.24 -33.21
N LYS A 217 -7.70 -1.54 -32.09
CA LYS A 217 -8.83 -1.25 -31.22
C LYS A 217 -9.41 0.12 -31.53
N GLN A 218 -10.71 0.29 -31.30
CA GLN A 218 -11.39 1.56 -31.42
C GLN A 218 -11.88 1.99 -30.03
N ASP A 219 -11.55 3.22 -29.64
CA ASP A 219 -12.09 3.79 -28.41
C ASP A 219 -13.63 3.94 -28.53
N SER A 220 -14.34 3.72 -27.42
CA SER A 220 -15.80 3.87 -27.42
C SER A 220 -16.18 5.33 -27.67
N THR A 221 -17.05 5.58 -28.65
CA THR A 221 -17.55 6.93 -28.95
C THR A 221 -18.13 7.60 -27.71
N GLY A 222 -17.68 8.84 -27.44
CA GLY A 222 -18.16 9.65 -26.32
C GLY A 222 -19.66 9.93 -26.38
N GLN A 223 -20.27 10.14 -25.22
CA GLN A 223 -21.63 10.66 -25.14
C GLN A 223 -21.58 12.18 -25.35
N ALA A 224 -22.52 12.75 -26.11
CA ALA A 224 -22.57 14.19 -26.34
C ALA A 224 -22.86 14.94 -25.02
N ILE A 225 -22.24 16.11 -24.85
CA ILE A 225 -22.45 16.99 -23.69
C ILE A 225 -23.81 17.68 -23.84
N ASP A 226 -24.64 17.64 -22.79
CA ASP A 226 -25.92 18.34 -22.76
C ASP A 226 -25.70 19.80 -22.37
N GLU A 227 -26.12 20.74 -23.22
CA GLU A 227 -26.00 22.17 -22.97
C GLU A 227 -26.77 22.64 -21.71
N ASN A 228 -27.81 21.92 -21.29
CA ASN A 228 -28.59 22.28 -20.10
C ASN A 228 -27.93 21.81 -18.80
N GLU A 229 -27.09 20.77 -18.86
CA GLU A 229 -26.34 20.24 -17.72
C GLU A 229 -24.87 19.99 -18.10
N VAL A 230 -24.21 21.03 -18.62
CA VAL A 230 -22.83 20.97 -19.17
C VAL A 230 -21.89 20.25 -18.21
N PHE A 231 -21.76 20.74 -16.98
CA PHE A 231 -20.82 20.20 -16.01
C PHE A 231 -21.18 18.80 -15.50
N GLY A 232 -22.48 18.49 -15.43
CA GLY A 232 -22.95 17.18 -14.96
C GLY A 232 -22.70 16.09 -15.99
N THR A 233 -23.02 16.36 -17.25
CA THR A 233 -22.76 15.44 -18.37
C THR A 233 -21.27 15.35 -18.70
N TRP A 234 -20.55 16.48 -18.67
CA TRP A 234 -19.09 16.50 -18.83
C TRP A 234 -18.38 15.62 -17.80
N PHE A 235 -18.74 15.72 -16.51
CA PHE A 235 -18.14 14.88 -15.47
C PHE A 235 -18.23 13.38 -15.80
N ILE A 236 -19.38 12.93 -16.28
CA ILE A 236 -19.62 11.52 -16.66
C ILE A 236 -18.76 11.15 -17.86
N CYS A 237 -18.71 12.00 -18.89
CA CYS A 237 -17.92 11.78 -20.10
C CYS A 237 -16.42 11.75 -19.80
N GLU A 238 -15.92 12.73 -19.04
CA GLU A 238 -14.54 12.84 -18.60
C GLU A 238 -14.13 11.63 -17.76
N HIS A 239 -14.97 11.21 -16.81
CA HIS A 239 -14.69 10.05 -15.98
C HIS A 239 -14.61 8.78 -16.85
N LYS A 240 -15.59 8.55 -17.72
CA LYS A 240 -15.60 7.38 -18.61
C LYS A 240 -14.40 7.36 -19.56
N ARG A 241 -14.02 8.51 -20.13
CA ARG A 241 -12.87 8.65 -21.02
C ARG A 241 -11.55 8.43 -20.29
N ALA A 242 -11.40 8.99 -19.09
CA ALA A 242 -10.23 8.75 -18.26
C ALA A 242 -10.08 7.25 -17.94
N LEU A 243 -11.19 6.57 -17.64
CA LEU A 243 -11.21 5.13 -17.37
C LEU A 243 -10.84 4.28 -18.61
N SER A 244 -11.27 4.66 -19.81
CA SER A 244 -10.89 3.96 -21.06
C SER A 244 -9.47 4.26 -21.52
N SER A 245 -8.92 5.42 -21.11
CA SER A 245 -7.60 5.89 -21.52
C SER A 245 -6.47 5.44 -20.60
N ARG A 246 -6.76 4.65 -19.55
CA ARG A 246 -5.79 4.20 -18.53
C ARG A 246 -4.57 3.44 -19.10
N TRP A 247 -4.70 2.83 -20.26
CA TRP A 247 -3.67 1.99 -20.90
C TRP A 247 -3.14 2.64 -22.17
N PRO A 248 -1.82 2.54 -22.45
CA PRO A 248 -1.24 2.97 -23.72
C PRO A 248 -2.04 2.43 -24.92
N ALA A 249 -2.44 3.31 -25.82
CA ALA A 249 -2.90 2.95 -27.15
C ALA A 249 -1.69 2.62 -28.03
N ARG A 250 -1.93 1.85 -29.09
CA ARG A 250 -0.95 1.62 -30.14
C ARG A 250 -1.10 2.64 -31.25
N THR A 251 -0.05 2.84 -32.02
CA THR A 251 -0.06 3.73 -33.19
C THR A 251 -1.14 3.37 -34.22
N ILE A 252 -1.57 2.10 -34.27
CA ILE A 252 -2.61 1.60 -35.18
C ILE A 252 -4.03 1.72 -34.63
N ASP A 253 -4.20 2.02 -33.34
CA ASP A 253 -5.52 2.09 -32.71
C ASP A 253 -6.24 3.38 -33.13
N VAL A 254 -7.57 3.30 -33.24
CA VAL A 254 -8.42 4.46 -33.55
C VAL A 254 -8.76 5.15 -32.23
N VAL A 255 -8.01 6.21 -31.94
CA VAL A 255 -8.16 7.07 -30.77
C VAL A 255 -9.13 8.21 -31.09
N GLU A 256 -10.02 8.53 -30.16
CA GLU A 256 -10.96 9.65 -30.33
C GLU A 256 -10.25 10.99 -30.13
N GLU A 257 -10.57 11.99 -30.95
CA GLU A 257 -9.98 13.34 -30.95
C GLU A 257 -8.46 13.41 -31.22
N ASP A 258 -7.87 12.34 -31.79
CA ASP A 258 -6.42 12.25 -32.08
C ASP A 258 -5.54 12.60 -30.87
N ASP A 259 -5.97 12.16 -29.68
CA ASP A 259 -5.30 12.48 -28.41
C ASP A 259 -3.81 12.08 -28.42
N PRO A 260 -2.88 13.06 -28.38
CA PRO A 260 -1.45 12.81 -28.55
C PRO A 260 -0.80 12.09 -27.36
N TYR A 261 -1.48 12.02 -26.22
CA TYR A 261 -0.94 11.41 -25.01
C TYR A 261 -1.23 9.90 -24.91
N ARG A 262 -2.08 9.36 -25.80
CA ARG A 262 -2.52 7.96 -25.74
C ARG A 262 -1.43 6.98 -26.16
N VAL A 263 -0.64 7.34 -27.17
CA VAL A 263 0.41 6.48 -27.74
C VAL A 263 1.73 6.78 -27.07
N ILE A 264 2.31 5.78 -26.40
CA ILE A 264 3.58 5.93 -25.69
C ILE A 264 4.74 5.51 -26.60
N LEU A 265 5.55 6.50 -26.98
CA LEU A 265 6.68 6.31 -27.88
C LEU A 265 7.92 5.83 -27.12
N VAL A 266 8.90 5.31 -27.86
CA VAL A 266 10.20 4.93 -27.28
C VAL A 266 10.84 6.10 -26.56
N SER A 267 10.76 7.32 -27.11
CA SER A 267 11.31 8.54 -26.51
C SER A 267 10.78 8.81 -25.10
N ASP A 268 9.54 8.40 -24.81
CA ASP A 268 8.89 8.63 -23.52
C ASP A 268 9.43 7.69 -22.43
N VAL A 269 9.88 6.49 -22.82
CA VAL A 269 10.35 5.46 -21.88
C VAL A 269 11.87 5.31 -21.85
N TYR A 270 12.55 5.69 -22.92
CA TYR A 270 13.99 5.46 -23.14
C TYR A 270 14.86 5.96 -21.99
N THR A 271 14.57 7.17 -21.49
CA THR A 271 15.34 7.80 -20.41
C THR A 271 15.28 7.03 -19.09
N PHE A 272 14.25 6.20 -18.89
CA PHE A 272 14.06 5.39 -17.70
C PHE A 272 14.70 4.00 -17.81
N LEU A 273 14.89 3.47 -19.02
CA LEU A 273 15.54 2.17 -19.24
C LEU A 273 17.00 2.18 -18.78
N ASP A 274 17.67 3.28 -19.09
CA ASP A 274 19.01 3.67 -18.65
C ASP A 274 19.20 3.73 -17.11
N LEU A 275 18.11 3.73 -16.34
CA LEU A 275 18.17 3.68 -14.88
C LEU A 275 18.45 2.26 -14.37
N ILE A 276 18.08 1.23 -15.16
CA ILE A 276 18.12 -0.18 -14.78
C ILE A 276 18.98 -0.97 -15.78
N ASP A 277 20.28 -0.70 -15.74
CA ASP A 277 21.22 -1.33 -16.67
C ASP A 277 21.41 -2.82 -16.40
N ALA A 278 21.61 -3.23 -15.15
CA ALA A 278 21.99 -4.60 -14.80
C ALA A 278 21.66 -4.91 -13.32
N PRO A 279 20.38 -5.21 -12.99
CA PRO A 279 19.98 -5.37 -11.60
C PRO A 279 20.54 -6.66 -11.00
N SER A 280 21.16 -6.55 -9.84
CA SER A 280 21.46 -7.67 -8.94
C SER A 280 20.17 -8.34 -8.42
N PRO A 281 20.22 -9.55 -7.85
CA PRO A 281 19.05 -10.20 -7.26
C PRO A 281 18.27 -9.33 -6.25
N VAL A 282 18.96 -8.50 -5.48
CA VAL A 282 18.34 -7.55 -4.54
C VAL A 282 17.64 -6.41 -5.28
N GLU A 283 18.24 -5.92 -6.37
CA GLU A 283 17.66 -4.85 -7.20
C GLU A 283 16.41 -5.35 -7.95
N PHE A 284 16.35 -6.62 -8.37
CA PHE A 284 15.12 -7.24 -8.86
C PHE A 284 14.00 -7.22 -7.80
N ASP A 285 14.32 -7.61 -6.56
CA ASP A 285 13.35 -7.62 -5.46
C ASP A 285 12.84 -6.20 -5.13
N ILE A 286 13.71 -5.18 -5.17
CA ILE A 286 13.32 -3.77 -4.99
C ILE A 286 12.43 -3.28 -6.15
N THR A 287 12.75 -3.67 -7.40
CA THR A 287 11.95 -3.32 -8.59
C THR A 287 10.55 -3.90 -8.49
N LEU A 288 10.44 -5.16 -8.08
CA LEU A 288 9.17 -5.84 -7.83
C LEU A 288 8.40 -5.17 -6.69
N ALA A 289 9.07 -4.82 -5.58
CA ALA A 289 8.43 -4.11 -4.47
C ALA A 289 7.88 -2.74 -4.90
N ALA A 290 8.60 -2.02 -5.75
CA ALA A 290 8.16 -0.73 -6.29
C ALA A 290 6.98 -0.89 -7.24
N PHE A 291 6.98 -1.91 -8.11
CA PHE A 291 5.85 -2.24 -8.97
C PHE A 291 4.60 -2.61 -8.18
N LEU A 292 4.72 -3.45 -7.15
CA LEU A 292 3.60 -3.78 -6.26
C LEU A 292 3.05 -2.53 -5.57
N ALA A 293 3.92 -1.63 -5.11
CA ALA A 293 3.49 -0.35 -4.54
C ALA A 293 2.78 0.56 -5.57
N PHE A 294 3.24 0.61 -6.82
CA PHE A 294 2.54 1.31 -7.90
C PHE A 294 1.12 0.75 -8.10
N CYS A 295 0.96 -0.56 -7.98
CA CYS A 295 -0.34 -1.24 -8.08
C CYS A 295 -1.21 -1.16 -6.81
N TYR A 296 -0.76 -0.46 -5.76
CA TYR A 296 -1.39 -0.48 -4.43
C TYR A 296 -1.58 -1.90 -3.87
N LEU A 297 -0.69 -2.82 -4.24
CA LEU A 297 -0.66 -4.19 -3.79
C LEU A 297 0.28 -4.34 -2.57
N PRO A 298 -0.09 -5.10 -1.52
CA PRO A 298 0.68 -5.19 -0.28
C PRO A 298 2.12 -5.67 -0.52
N PRO A 299 3.10 -5.25 0.31
CA PRO A 299 4.51 -5.54 0.09
C PRO A 299 4.82 -7.05 0.11
N LEU A 300 5.64 -7.50 -0.83
CA LEU A 300 6.11 -8.88 -0.86
C LEU A 300 7.18 -9.12 0.21
N GLN A 301 7.01 -10.18 0.99
CA GLN A 301 8.04 -10.67 1.91
C GLN A 301 8.85 -11.80 1.25
N CYS A 302 10.16 -11.61 1.17
CA CYS A 302 11.09 -12.63 0.68
C CYS A 302 11.89 -13.21 1.85
N PRO A 303 11.67 -14.49 2.24
CA PRO A 303 12.48 -15.13 3.27
C PRO A 303 13.96 -15.07 2.94
N GLY A 304 14.78 -14.60 3.88
CA GLY A 304 16.24 -14.51 3.73
C GLY A 304 16.76 -13.25 3.02
N ARG A 305 15.90 -12.37 2.50
CA ARG A 305 16.30 -11.09 1.89
C ARG A 305 15.54 -9.94 2.55
N SER A 306 16.23 -9.18 3.40
CA SER A 306 15.62 -8.09 4.16
C SER A 306 15.46 -6.83 3.33
N LEU A 307 14.26 -6.60 2.79
CA LEU A 307 13.86 -5.32 2.20
C LEU A 307 13.33 -4.35 3.28
N THR A 308 13.97 -4.31 4.46
CA THR A 308 13.59 -3.40 5.56
C THR A 308 13.53 -1.95 5.13
N SER A 309 14.29 -1.59 4.10
CA SER A 309 14.35 -0.24 3.58
C SER A 309 13.07 0.16 2.82
N THR A 310 12.45 -0.71 2.02
CA THR A 310 11.24 -0.38 1.25
C THR A 310 9.97 -0.24 2.11
N ASN A 311 9.95 -0.78 3.33
CA ASN A 311 8.84 -0.59 4.27
C ASN A 311 8.56 0.90 4.55
N ARG A 312 9.59 1.77 4.45
CA ARG A 312 9.41 3.21 4.65
C ARG A 312 8.55 3.86 3.57
N TRP A 313 8.51 3.29 2.35
CA TRP A 313 7.68 3.78 1.25
C TRP A 313 6.19 3.69 1.59
N TRP A 314 5.80 2.64 2.31
CA TRP A 314 4.42 2.38 2.70
C TRP A 314 3.91 3.28 3.84
N ARG A 315 4.78 4.11 4.43
CA ARG A 315 4.43 5.18 5.38
C ARG A 315 4.29 6.55 4.71
N ASP A 316 4.68 6.66 3.44
CA ASP A 316 4.67 7.89 2.67
C ASP A 316 3.26 8.26 2.20
N ALA A 317 2.82 9.48 2.50
CA ALA A 317 1.50 9.97 2.14
C ALA A 317 1.28 10.11 0.61
N PHE A 318 2.36 10.31 -0.15
CA PHE A 318 2.31 10.38 -1.62
C PHE A 318 2.21 9.00 -2.27
N ILE A 319 2.57 7.94 -1.55
CA ILE A 319 2.45 6.55 -2.01
C ILE A 319 1.13 5.95 -1.55
N ARG A 320 0.68 6.27 -0.32
CA ARG A 320 -0.55 5.75 0.29
C ARG A 320 -1.78 6.60 -0.02
N ASN A 321 -2.12 6.72 -1.30
CA ASN A 321 -3.36 7.34 -1.77
C ASN A 321 -4.37 6.30 -2.28
N ASP A 322 -4.33 5.07 -1.75
CA ASP A 322 -5.21 3.96 -2.11
C ASP A 322 -6.70 4.37 -2.14
N ASN A 323 -7.12 5.21 -1.19
CA ASN A 323 -8.50 5.69 -1.03
C ASN A 323 -8.88 6.87 -1.95
N LEU A 324 -7.97 7.37 -2.79
CA LEU A 324 -8.24 8.49 -3.68
C LEU A 324 -9.21 8.10 -4.81
N HIS A 325 -9.09 6.89 -5.35
CA HIS A 325 -9.93 6.40 -6.46
C HIS A 325 -11.11 5.54 -6.00
N ASN A 326 -11.23 5.29 -4.70
CA ASN A 326 -12.32 4.48 -4.15
C ASN A 326 -13.66 5.21 -4.29
N SER A 327 -14.67 4.51 -4.84
CA SER A 327 -16.04 5.01 -4.97
C SER A 327 -16.77 5.05 -3.63
N ASP A 328 -17.91 5.74 -3.60
CA ASP A 328 -18.75 6.02 -2.42
C ASP A 328 -19.09 4.85 -1.50
N SER A 329 -19.15 3.64 -2.05
CA SER A 329 -19.38 2.43 -1.26
C SER A 329 -18.30 2.28 -0.18
N SER A 330 -17.06 2.69 -0.47
CA SER A 330 -15.94 2.74 0.47
C SER A 330 -16.21 3.66 1.66
N PHE A 331 -16.84 4.81 1.44
CA PHE A 331 -17.20 5.75 2.51
C PHE A 331 -18.40 5.25 3.34
N SER A 332 -19.32 4.50 2.74
CA SER A 332 -20.39 3.80 3.48
C SER A 332 -19.82 2.82 4.52
N TYR A 333 -18.70 2.13 4.22
CA TYR A 333 -18.03 1.26 5.19
C TYR A 333 -17.39 2.00 6.37
N TRP A 334 -16.97 3.26 6.21
CA TRP A 334 -16.51 4.09 7.33
C TRP A 334 -17.68 4.49 8.24
N ASN A 335 -18.88 4.65 7.65
CA ASN A 335 -20.10 5.05 8.35
C ASN A 335 -21.00 3.88 8.80
N ALA A 336 -20.66 2.64 8.45
CA ALA A 336 -21.46 1.45 8.78
C ALA A 336 -21.64 1.22 10.30
N GLY A 337 -20.89 1.93 11.15
CA GLY A 337 -21.13 1.99 12.60
C GLY A 337 -22.54 2.46 12.97
N ASN A 338 -23.23 3.23 12.12
CA ASN A 338 -24.60 3.66 12.40
C ASN A 338 -25.68 2.59 12.13
N VAL A 339 -25.39 1.57 11.32
CA VAL A 339 -26.38 0.54 10.96
C VAL A 339 -26.41 -0.60 11.98
N ASP A 340 -25.25 -0.93 12.58
CA ASP A 340 -25.13 -2.01 13.57
C ASP A 340 -25.51 -1.60 14.99
N HIS A 341 -25.77 -0.32 15.28
CA HIS A 341 -26.22 0.08 16.62
C HIS A 341 -27.61 -0.49 16.97
N GLN A 342 -28.44 -0.88 16.01
CA GLN A 342 -29.67 -1.64 16.31
C GLN A 342 -29.38 -3.10 16.68
N ALA A 343 -28.38 -3.74 16.06
CA ALA A 343 -27.91 -5.08 16.46
C ALA A 343 -27.17 -5.04 17.80
N GLU A 344 -26.41 -3.98 18.10
CA GLU A 344 -25.76 -3.77 19.39
C GLU A 344 -26.73 -3.32 20.49
N SER A 345 -27.87 -2.69 20.15
CA SER A 345 -28.86 -2.30 21.15
C SER A 345 -29.61 -3.50 21.77
N ILE A 346 -29.63 -4.65 21.08
CA ILE A 346 -30.15 -5.92 21.62
C ILE A 346 -29.16 -6.54 22.65
N ILE A 347 -27.90 -6.10 22.66
CA ILE A 347 -26.83 -6.60 23.57
C ILE A 347 -26.90 -5.95 24.96
N LEU A 348 -27.76 -4.94 25.18
CA LEU A 348 -27.92 -4.25 26.46
C LEU A 348 -28.69 -5.04 27.54
N GLN A 349 -29.18 -6.25 27.25
CA GLN A 349 -29.79 -7.13 28.24
C GLN A 349 -28.81 -8.22 28.72
N GLY A 350 -27.84 -7.82 29.56
CA GLY A 350 -27.28 -8.62 30.67
C GLY A 350 -26.67 -10.01 30.43
N ASN A 351 -26.75 -10.58 29.23
CA ASN A 351 -26.30 -11.92 28.94
C ASN A 351 -25.06 -11.86 28.06
N SER A 352 -23.93 -12.27 28.64
CA SER A 352 -22.67 -12.61 27.98
C SER A 352 -22.92 -13.52 26.77
N THR A 353 -23.22 -12.94 25.62
CA THR A 353 -23.28 -13.62 24.33
C THR A 353 -22.09 -13.14 23.52
N LYS A 354 -21.34 -14.11 23.01
CA LYS A 354 -20.05 -13.93 22.33
C LYS A 354 -20.21 -12.84 21.26
N ILE A 355 -19.54 -11.70 21.46
CA ILE A 355 -19.37 -10.68 20.42
C ILE A 355 -18.48 -11.31 19.34
N GLY A 356 -19.10 -12.03 18.41
CA GLY A 356 -18.45 -12.48 17.19
C GLY A 356 -18.05 -11.25 16.40
N ALA A 357 -16.78 -11.15 16.01
CA ALA A 357 -16.37 -10.14 15.06
C ALA A 357 -17.13 -10.39 13.75
N SER A 358 -17.96 -9.44 13.32
CA SER A 358 -18.51 -9.43 11.96
C SER A 358 -17.36 -9.27 10.95
N GLU A 359 -17.60 -9.63 9.69
CA GLU A 359 -16.63 -9.55 8.58
C GLU A 359 -16.03 -8.14 8.36
N HIS A 360 -16.67 -7.11 8.94
CA HIS A 360 -16.29 -5.69 8.85
C HIS A 360 -15.64 -5.14 10.12
N THR A 361 -15.44 -5.95 11.16
CA THR A 361 -14.92 -5.49 12.45
C THR A 361 -13.50 -4.93 12.33
N PHE A 362 -12.69 -5.52 11.45
CA PHE A 362 -11.26 -5.26 11.36
C PHE A 362 -10.80 -4.60 10.04
N ARG A 363 -11.75 -4.13 9.21
CA ARG A 363 -11.43 -3.47 7.94
C ARG A 363 -11.07 -2.00 8.16
N CYS A 364 -9.82 -1.76 8.55
CA CYS A 364 -9.23 -0.42 8.55
C CYS A 364 -9.12 0.10 7.11
N PRO A 365 -9.43 1.39 6.82
CA PRO A 365 -9.39 1.95 5.48
C PRO A 365 -8.00 1.96 4.83
N LEU A 366 -6.95 1.98 5.65
CA LEU A 366 -5.57 1.96 5.20
C LEU A 366 -4.82 0.90 5.99
N ALA A 367 -4.94 -0.36 5.57
CA ALA A 367 -4.24 -1.47 6.21
C ALA A 367 -2.72 -1.30 6.08
N TYR A 368 -2.01 -1.56 7.17
CA TYR A 368 -0.56 -1.62 7.18
C TYR A 368 -0.10 -2.63 8.22
N PHE A 369 0.58 -3.67 7.74
CA PHE A 369 1.22 -4.69 8.54
C PHE A 369 2.09 -5.52 7.59
N THR A 370 3.13 -6.16 8.10
CA THR A 370 3.93 -7.12 7.32
C THR A 370 3.05 -8.30 6.87
N PRO A 371 2.88 -8.57 5.55
CA PRO A 371 2.04 -9.66 5.09
C PRO A 371 2.62 -11.04 5.45
N SER A 372 1.78 -11.90 6.00
CA SER A 372 2.04 -13.32 6.24
C SER A 372 1.10 -14.19 5.40
N MET A 373 1.37 -15.50 5.32
CA MET A 373 0.51 -16.47 4.64
C MET A 373 -0.95 -16.40 5.14
N GLU A 374 -1.17 -16.11 6.42
CA GLU A 374 -2.51 -15.96 7.01
C GLU A 374 -3.26 -14.77 6.43
N THR A 375 -2.56 -13.63 6.33
CA THR A 375 -3.15 -12.39 5.86
C THR A 375 -3.35 -12.37 4.35
N LEU A 376 -2.55 -13.16 3.61
CA LEU A 376 -2.69 -13.38 2.18
C LEU A 376 -3.83 -14.37 1.88
N PHE A 377 -3.87 -15.52 2.57
CA PHE A 377 -4.90 -16.55 2.45
C PHE A 377 -5.90 -16.47 3.61
N THR A 378 -6.66 -15.39 3.68
CA THR A 378 -7.53 -15.09 4.83
C THR A 378 -8.60 -16.15 5.09
N SER A 379 -8.75 -16.54 6.36
CA SER A 379 -9.88 -17.32 6.89
C SER A 379 -10.77 -16.45 7.77
N GLY A 380 -12.09 -16.52 7.55
CA GLY A 380 -13.08 -15.88 8.42
C GLY A 380 -12.89 -14.37 8.57
N PRO A 381 -13.11 -13.79 9.77
CA PRO A 381 -13.01 -12.35 10.01
C PRO A 381 -11.57 -11.85 10.20
N TRP A 382 -10.55 -12.69 9.99
CA TRP A 382 -9.16 -12.28 10.18
C TRP A 382 -8.73 -11.22 9.16
N PHE A 383 -7.68 -10.45 9.51
CA PHE A 383 -7.16 -9.36 8.69
C PHE A 383 -6.70 -9.85 7.31
N SER A 384 -7.07 -9.10 6.26
CA SER A 384 -6.69 -9.39 4.87
C SER A 384 -5.70 -8.37 4.33
N ALA A 385 -4.57 -8.84 3.81
CA ALA A 385 -3.58 -8.01 3.13
C ALA A 385 -4.15 -7.40 1.84
N PHE A 386 -5.08 -8.11 1.19
CA PHE A 386 -5.81 -7.64 0.00
C PHE A 386 -7.19 -7.03 0.35
N GLY A 387 -7.47 -6.79 1.64
CA GLY A 387 -8.82 -6.44 2.12
C GLY A 387 -9.33 -5.07 1.68
N THR A 388 -8.43 -4.14 1.35
CA THR A 388 -8.73 -2.81 0.81
C THR A 388 -8.92 -2.79 -0.70
N LEU A 389 -8.50 -3.85 -1.40
CA LEU A 389 -8.80 -4.03 -2.82
C LEU A 389 -10.25 -4.49 -2.91
N GLY A 390 -11.08 -3.71 -3.61
CA GLY A 390 -12.51 -3.94 -3.73
C GLY A 390 -12.87 -5.39 -4.08
N SER A 391 -14.08 -5.80 -3.69
CA SER A 391 -14.71 -7.00 -4.24
C SER A 391 -14.80 -6.89 -5.77
N SER A 392 -14.98 -8.03 -6.44
CA SER A 392 -15.07 -8.16 -7.90
C SER A 392 -15.96 -7.12 -8.58
N ASP A 393 -16.93 -6.59 -7.85
CA ASP A 393 -17.99 -5.73 -8.39
C ASP A 393 -17.65 -4.23 -8.32
N GLY A 394 -16.57 -3.84 -7.61
CA GLY A 394 -16.02 -2.47 -7.60
C GLY A 394 -14.73 -2.32 -8.43
N ILE A 395 -14.39 -3.35 -9.20
CA ILE A 395 -13.11 -3.50 -9.92
C ILE A 395 -12.94 -2.48 -11.05
N GLU A 396 -14.02 -2.05 -11.70
CA GLU A 396 -13.94 -1.21 -12.90
C GLU A 396 -13.45 0.23 -12.61
N SER A 397 -13.56 0.70 -11.35
CA SER A 397 -13.22 2.07 -10.94
C SER A 397 -11.85 2.24 -10.28
N GLY A 398 -11.07 1.17 -10.09
CA GLY A 398 -9.71 1.25 -9.52
C GLY A 398 -8.69 1.94 -10.45
N PRO A 399 -7.52 2.38 -9.98
CA PRO A 399 -6.54 3.06 -10.84
C PRO A 399 -5.90 2.16 -11.91
N LEU A 400 -5.95 0.83 -11.74
CA LEU A 400 -5.42 -0.16 -12.68
C LEU A 400 -6.46 -1.27 -12.88
N ASP A 401 -6.50 -1.84 -14.08
CA ASP A 401 -7.29 -3.02 -14.40
C ASP A 401 -6.69 -4.27 -13.70
N PRO A 402 -7.47 -4.97 -12.86
CA PRO A 402 -7.02 -6.20 -12.21
C PRO A 402 -6.59 -7.30 -13.19
N GLU A 403 -7.18 -7.38 -14.39
CA GLU A 403 -6.78 -8.39 -15.38
C GLU A 403 -5.41 -8.08 -15.99
N TRP A 404 -5.09 -6.80 -16.21
CA TRP A 404 -3.72 -6.38 -16.56
C TRP A 404 -2.72 -6.75 -15.47
N VAL A 405 -3.03 -6.44 -14.21
CA VAL A 405 -2.15 -6.78 -13.06
C VAL A 405 -1.97 -8.30 -12.94
N ARG A 406 -3.05 -9.06 -13.11
CA ARG A 406 -3.06 -10.53 -13.13
C ARG A 406 -2.10 -11.09 -14.19
N ARG A 407 -2.19 -10.59 -15.43
CA ARG A 407 -1.35 -11.00 -16.56
C ARG A 407 0.12 -10.63 -16.35
N ALA A 408 0.39 -9.41 -15.88
CA ALA A 408 1.74 -8.96 -15.57
C ALA A 408 2.41 -9.85 -14.51
N LEU A 409 1.74 -10.09 -13.38
CA LEU A 409 2.26 -10.95 -12.32
C LEU A 409 2.46 -12.39 -12.79
N ARG A 410 1.56 -12.93 -13.61
CA ARG A 410 1.72 -14.27 -14.21
C ARG A 410 2.99 -14.39 -15.05
N MET A 411 3.30 -13.38 -15.87
CA MET A 411 4.54 -13.35 -16.65
C MET A 411 5.77 -13.28 -15.75
N LEU A 412 5.75 -12.43 -14.72
CA LEU A 412 6.85 -12.31 -13.75
C LEU A 412 7.09 -13.64 -13.01
N VAL A 413 6.04 -14.34 -12.57
CA VAL A 413 6.15 -15.66 -11.90
C VAL A 413 6.81 -16.71 -12.78
N ASN A 414 6.63 -16.65 -14.10
CA ASN A 414 7.25 -17.59 -15.03
C ASN A 414 8.72 -17.28 -15.34
N THR A 415 9.24 -16.14 -14.87
CA THR A 415 10.63 -15.74 -15.07
C THR A 415 11.54 -16.43 -14.04
N GLU A 416 12.72 -16.91 -14.48
CA GLU A 416 13.71 -17.61 -13.64
C GLU A 416 14.17 -16.81 -12.41
N MET A 417 14.13 -15.47 -12.50
CA MET A 417 14.59 -14.55 -11.45
C MET A 417 13.59 -14.42 -10.29
N CYS A 418 12.32 -14.77 -10.49
CA CYS A 418 11.28 -14.62 -9.49
C CYS A 418 11.09 -15.91 -8.67
N GLY A 419 11.47 -15.83 -7.38
CA GLY A 419 11.40 -16.95 -6.44
C GLY A 419 9.97 -17.35 -6.03
N ASP A 420 9.88 -18.41 -5.23
CA ASP A 420 8.60 -19.01 -4.80
C ASP A 420 7.70 -18.06 -3.99
N SER A 421 8.27 -17.05 -3.34
CA SER A 421 7.50 -16.02 -2.64
C SER A 421 6.54 -15.26 -3.55
N LEU A 422 6.96 -14.90 -4.78
CA LEU A 422 6.07 -14.21 -5.71
C LEU A 422 4.96 -15.15 -6.22
N ALA A 423 5.28 -16.43 -6.40
CA ALA A 423 4.30 -17.43 -6.84
C ALA A 423 3.22 -17.67 -5.76
N GLU A 424 3.59 -17.75 -4.48
CA GLU A 424 2.61 -17.78 -3.36
C GLU A 424 1.73 -16.54 -3.33
N TYR A 425 2.35 -15.37 -3.49
CA TYR A 425 1.66 -14.09 -3.51
C TYR A 425 0.64 -14.03 -4.65
N TYR A 426 1.06 -14.44 -5.86
CA TYR A 426 0.20 -14.51 -7.03
C TYR A 426 -0.97 -15.50 -6.84
N LEU A 427 -0.72 -16.66 -6.22
CA LEU A 427 -1.78 -17.61 -5.89
C LEU A 427 -2.79 -17.07 -4.89
N ALA A 428 -2.34 -16.30 -3.89
CA ALA A 428 -3.24 -15.64 -2.95
C ALA A 428 -4.10 -14.56 -3.64
N LEU A 429 -3.50 -13.80 -4.56
CA LEU A 429 -4.22 -12.81 -5.37
C LEU A 429 -5.25 -13.47 -6.31
N GLU A 430 -4.88 -14.56 -6.99
CA GLU A 430 -5.79 -15.35 -7.82
C GLU A 430 -6.97 -15.89 -7.01
N LEU A 431 -6.75 -16.35 -5.78
CA LEU A 431 -7.85 -16.78 -4.92
C LEU A 431 -8.83 -15.64 -4.60
N ARG A 432 -8.31 -14.41 -4.42
CA ARG A 432 -9.10 -13.24 -4.07
C ARG A 432 -9.91 -12.70 -5.24
N TRP A 433 -9.30 -12.54 -6.41
CA TRP A 433 -9.95 -11.95 -7.59
C TRP A 433 -10.61 -13.00 -8.49
N TYR A 434 -10.04 -14.20 -8.61
CA TYR A 434 -10.47 -15.25 -9.56
C TYR A 434 -10.55 -16.65 -8.89
N PRO A 435 -11.41 -16.85 -7.88
CA PRO A 435 -11.45 -18.09 -7.10
C PRO A 435 -11.71 -19.36 -7.93
N LYS A 436 -12.38 -19.23 -9.08
CA LYS A 436 -12.68 -20.35 -10.00
C LYS A 436 -11.42 -20.89 -10.69
N ASP A 437 -10.46 -20.02 -10.99
CA ASP A 437 -9.23 -20.38 -11.70
C ASP A 437 -8.09 -20.73 -10.74
N ALA A 438 -8.10 -20.18 -9.52
CA ALA A 438 -7.06 -20.35 -8.52
C ALA A 438 -6.63 -21.82 -8.31
N ARG A 439 -7.58 -22.76 -8.26
CA ARG A 439 -7.28 -24.21 -8.14
C ARG A 439 -6.46 -24.72 -9.32
N LYS A 440 -6.83 -24.36 -10.55
CA LYS A 440 -6.14 -24.81 -11.77
C LYS A 440 -4.73 -24.21 -11.83
N THR A 441 -4.61 -22.92 -11.52
CA THR A 441 -3.34 -22.18 -11.48
C THR A 441 -2.40 -22.78 -10.44
N ALA A 442 -2.87 -23.05 -9.22
CA ALA A 442 -2.08 -23.69 -8.16
C ALA A 442 -1.57 -25.08 -8.56
N LYS A 443 -2.42 -25.90 -9.18
CA LYS A 443 -2.04 -27.23 -9.68
C LYS A 443 -1.01 -27.15 -10.81
N SER A 444 -1.11 -26.16 -11.69
CA SER A 444 -0.14 -25.95 -12.77
C SER A 444 1.23 -25.53 -12.22
N LEU A 445 1.26 -24.54 -11.32
CA LEU A 445 2.51 -24.01 -10.75
C LEU A 445 3.23 -25.04 -9.87
N SER A 446 2.49 -25.78 -9.04
CA SER A 446 3.06 -26.89 -8.24
C SER A 446 3.61 -28.03 -9.11
N LYS A 447 3.03 -28.28 -10.29
CA LYS A 447 3.58 -29.26 -11.24
C LYS A 447 4.85 -28.76 -11.92
N GLN A 448 4.92 -27.47 -12.27
CA GLN A 448 6.11 -26.84 -12.86
C GLN A 448 7.28 -26.80 -11.86
N ARG A 449 6.97 -26.53 -10.59
CA ARG A 449 7.95 -26.41 -9.49
C ARG A 449 7.71 -27.48 -8.43
N SER A 450 7.87 -28.75 -8.80
CA SER A 450 7.53 -29.90 -7.94
C SER A 450 8.41 -30.04 -6.70
N SER A 451 9.53 -29.33 -6.61
CA SER A 451 10.38 -29.29 -5.41
C SER A 451 9.89 -28.32 -4.34
N SER A 452 8.98 -27.38 -4.64
CA SER A 452 8.64 -26.31 -3.70
C SER A 452 7.56 -26.71 -2.70
N LEU A 453 7.95 -26.97 -1.45
CA LEU A 453 7.01 -27.26 -0.35
C LEU A 453 6.08 -26.08 -0.04
N ARG A 454 6.55 -24.84 -0.23
CA ARG A 454 5.73 -23.65 0.05
C ARG A 454 4.58 -23.48 -0.95
N LEU A 455 4.76 -23.88 -2.21
CA LEU A 455 3.68 -23.90 -3.20
C LEU A 455 2.64 -24.98 -2.91
N TYR A 456 3.06 -26.15 -2.41
CA TYR A 456 2.12 -27.14 -1.90
C TYR A 456 1.32 -26.60 -0.70
N ASN A 457 1.95 -25.82 0.18
CA ASN A 457 1.26 -25.16 1.29
C ASN A 457 0.19 -24.16 0.78
N ALA A 458 0.56 -23.31 -0.18
CA ALA A 458 -0.39 -22.38 -0.82
C ALA A 458 -1.53 -23.12 -1.51
N TYR A 459 -1.26 -24.24 -2.19
CA TYR A 459 -2.29 -25.06 -2.81
C TYR A 459 -3.25 -25.67 -1.76
N ALA A 460 -2.72 -26.17 -0.64
CA ALA A 460 -3.53 -26.68 0.45
C ALA A 460 -4.41 -25.57 1.07
N LEU A 461 -3.87 -24.36 1.27
CA LEU A 461 -4.62 -23.20 1.74
C LEU A 461 -5.77 -22.85 0.78
N ILE A 462 -5.53 -22.83 -0.54
CA ILE A 462 -6.59 -22.64 -1.54
C ILE A 462 -7.70 -23.68 -1.38
N GLU A 463 -7.36 -24.96 -1.24
CA GLU A 463 -8.38 -26.00 -1.04
C GLU A 463 -9.14 -25.85 0.29
N TYR A 464 -8.47 -25.42 1.38
CA TYR A 464 -9.15 -25.08 2.63
C TYR A 464 -10.16 -23.94 2.47
N ARG A 465 -9.79 -22.87 1.75
CA ARG A 465 -10.67 -21.73 1.50
C ARG A 465 -11.82 -22.06 0.54
N LEU A 466 -11.60 -22.99 -0.39
CA LEU A 466 -12.66 -23.55 -1.25
C LEU A 466 -13.49 -24.66 -0.56
N HIS A 467 -13.37 -24.83 0.77
CA HIS A 467 -14.09 -25.79 1.60
C HIS A 467 -13.81 -27.29 1.31
N ASN A 468 -12.69 -27.60 0.64
CA ASN A 468 -12.25 -28.97 0.33
C ASN A 468 -11.22 -29.51 1.34
N THR A 469 -11.62 -29.62 2.60
CA THR A 469 -10.71 -29.96 3.72
C THR A 469 -9.99 -31.29 3.56
N SER A 470 -10.64 -32.34 3.03
CA SER A 470 -10.02 -33.66 2.82
C SER A 470 -8.89 -33.61 1.79
N ASN A 471 -9.07 -32.87 0.70
CA ASN A 471 -8.05 -32.73 -0.33
C ASN A 471 -6.88 -31.89 0.17
N ALA A 472 -7.16 -30.80 0.91
CA ALA A 472 -6.13 -29.99 1.52
C ALA A 472 -5.21 -30.81 2.46
N GLN A 473 -5.80 -31.66 3.30
CA GLN A 473 -5.04 -32.57 4.17
C GLN A 473 -4.19 -33.58 3.37
N LYS A 474 -4.74 -34.16 2.30
CA LYS A 474 -4.00 -35.07 1.42
C LYS A 474 -2.79 -34.38 0.78
N VAL A 475 -2.95 -33.13 0.34
CA VAL A 475 -1.86 -32.33 -0.25
C VAL A 475 -0.76 -32.09 0.78
N ILE A 476 -1.10 -31.68 2.01
CA ILE A 476 -0.13 -31.47 3.09
C ILE A 476 0.62 -32.76 3.42
N ILE A 477 -0.09 -33.88 3.60
CA ILE A 477 0.53 -35.18 3.90
C ILE A 477 1.48 -35.60 2.77
N THR A 478 1.05 -35.44 1.51
CA THR A 478 1.89 -35.77 0.34
C THR A 478 3.15 -34.93 0.30
N ALA A 479 3.03 -33.62 0.57
CA ALA A 479 4.17 -32.70 0.57
C ALA A 479 5.16 -33.00 1.70
N ILE A 480 4.69 -33.35 2.90
CA ILE A 480 5.59 -33.72 4.01
C ILE A 480 6.28 -35.08 3.73
N ASN A 481 5.57 -36.06 3.16
CA ASN A 481 6.21 -37.31 2.78
C ASN A 481 7.28 -37.10 1.70
N MET A 482 7.02 -36.19 0.76
CA MET A 482 7.97 -35.80 -0.29
C MET A 482 9.20 -35.08 0.26
N SER A 483 9.08 -34.33 1.37
CA SER A 483 10.20 -33.54 1.88
C SER A 483 11.42 -34.38 2.28
N SER A 484 11.19 -35.64 2.68
CA SER A 484 12.26 -36.61 2.95
C SER A 484 13.21 -36.85 1.77
N CYS A 485 12.73 -36.64 0.53
CA CYS A 485 13.49 -36.82 -0.71
C CYS A 485 14.11 -35.51 -1.25
N LEU A 486 13.87 -34.37 -0.60
CA LEU A 486 14.32 -33.04 -1.06
C LEU A 486 15.64 -32.62 -0.37
N ASP A 487 16.25 -31.55 -0.86
CA ASP A 487 17.48 -30.98 -0.30
C ASP A 487 17.26 -30.35 1.09
N SER A 488 18.35 -30.22 1.86
CA SER A 488 18.30 -29.74 3.25
C SER A 488 17.83 -28.30 3.41
N ILE A 489 17.85 -27.49 2.35
CA ILE A 489 17.35 -26.10 2.37
C ILE A 489 15.83 -26.13 2.20
N THR A 490 15.33 -26.85 1.19
CA THR A 490 13.90 -27.00 0.95
C THR A 490 13.19 -27.76 2.09
N GLN A 491 13.87 -28.72 2.72
CA GLN A 491 13.34 -29.43 3.89
C GLN A 491 12.96 -28.49 5.06
N ARG A 492 13.58 -27.31 5.15
CA ARG A 492 13.25 -26.30 6.19
C ARG A 492 11.80 -25.86 6.11
N ASP A 493 11.23 -25.79 4.90
CA ASP A 493 9.84 -25.38 4.67
C ASP A 493 8.81 -26.40 5.19
N THR A 494 9.24 -27.60 5.61
CA THR A 494 8.35 -28.61 6.22
C THR A 494 7.61 -28.03 7.44
N ILE A 495 8.26 -27.17 8.23
CA ILE A 495 7.64 -26.54 9.41
C ILE A 495 6.47 -25.61 9.03
N VAL A 496 6.52 -25.01 7.83
CA VAL A 496 5.46 -24.13 7.31
C VAL A 496 4.18 -24.94 7.11
N LEU A 497 4.28 -26.13 6.50
CA LEU A 497 3.16 -27.05 6.29
C LEU A 497 2.53 -27.49 7.61
N TRP A 498 3.36 -27.86 8.60
CA TRP A 498 2.89 -28.22 9.94
C TRP A 498 2.14 -27.06 10.60
N ARG A 499 2.73 -25.86 10.58
CA ARG A 499 2.16 -24.67 11.19
C ARG A 499 0.82 -24.30 10.55
N THR A 500 0.69 -24.36 9.23
CA THR A 500 -0.59 -24.17 8.53
C THR A 500 -1.61 -25.22 8.97
N TRP A 501 -1.25 -26.51 8.99
CA TRP A 501 -2.17 -27.57 9.40
C TRP A 501 -2.68 -27.39 10.84
N ILE A 502 -1.79 -27.02 11.76
CA ILE A 502 -2.13 -26.78 13.17
C ILE A 502 -3.14 -25.63 13.30
N TRP A 503 -2.92 -24.52 12.61
CA TRP A 503 -3.84 -23.37 12.67
C TRP A 503 -5.22 -23.68 12.09
N GLU A 504 -5.30 -24.37 10.95
CA GLU A 504 -6.58 -24.76 10.36
C GLU A 504 -7.37 -25.72 11.28
N LEU A 505 -6.67 -26.59 12.03
CA LEU A 505 -7.30 -27.42 13.06
C LEU A 505 -7.83 -26.58 14.24
N ILE A 506 -7.04 -25.62 14.73
CA ILE A 506 -7.44 -24.70 15.82
C ILE A 506 -8.67 -23.87 15.43
N GLU A 507 -8.69 -23.31 14.23
CA GLU A 507 -9.81 -22.50 13.71
C GLU A 507 -11.09 -23.32 13.54
N SER A 508 -10.95 -24.60 13.14
CA SER A 508 -12.09 -25.54 13.08
C SER A 508 -12.57 -26.04 14.46
N GLY A 509 -11.97 -25.58 15.56
CA GLY A 509 -12.32 -25.98 16.93
C GLY A 509 -11.75 -27.33 17.38
N ARG A 510 -10.92 -27.99 16.56
CA ARG A 510 -10.32 -29.31 16.82
C ARG A 510 -8.98 -29.18 17.55
N THR A 511 -9.01 -28.61 18.76
CA THR A 511 -7.80 -28.29 19.55
C THR A 511 -7.02 -29.51 20.02
N GLN A 512 -7.69 -30.64 20.28
CA GLN A 512 -7.05 -31.90 20.69
C GLN A 512 -6.26 -32.53 19.54
N GLU A 513 -6.82 -32.54 18.32
CA GLU A 513 -6.10 -32.99 17.13
C GLU A 513 -4.89 -32.10 16.84
N ALA A 514 -5.03 -30.78 17.01
CA ALA A 514 -3.92 -29.84 16.86
C ALA A 514 -2.76 -30.14 17.84
N LEU A 515 -3.07 -30.45 19.10
CA LEU A 515 -2.06 -30.86 20.08
C LEU A 515 -1.37 -32.17 19.68
N GLN A 516 -2.13 -33.17 19.21
CA GLN A 516 -1.56 -34.44 18.72
C GLN A 516 -0.61 -34.22 17.53
N ARG A 517 -0.95 -33.31 16.60
CA ARG A 517 -0.07 -32.96 15.46
C ARG A 517 1.22 -32.27 15.91
N LEU A 518 1.16 -31.40 16.92
CA LEU A 518 2.36 -30.80 17.50
C LEU A 518 3.27 -31.82 18.20
N LEU A 519 2.70 -32.86 18.82
CA LEU A 519 3.48 -33.93 19.46
C LEU A 519 4.16 -34.84 18.43
N THR A 520 3.45 -35.20 17.35
CA THR A 520 3.95 -36.06 16.27
C THR A 520 4.99 -35.38 15.37
N LEU A 521 5.07 -34.04 15.36
CA LEU A 521 6.14 -33.29 14.70
C LEU A 521 7.54 -33.76 15.12
N SER A 522 7.68 -34.28 16.34
CA SER A 522 8.96 -34.79 16.86
C SER A 522 9.34 -36.19 16.37
N ASP A 523 8.40 -36.96 15.82
CA ASP A 523 8.60 -38.36 15.44
C ASP A 523 8.87 -38.54 13.93
N GLY A 524 8.74 -37.47 13.12
CA GLY A 524 9.17 -37.43 11.72
C GLY A 524 8.43 -38.35 10.74
N ASN A 525 7.48 -39.16 11.21
CA ASN A 525 6.78 -40.17 10.43
C ASN A 525 5.28 -39.90 10.44
N ILE A 526 4.70 -39.67 9.26
CA ILE A 526 3.25 -39.47 9.06
C ILE A 526 2.55 -40.80 8.70
N GLY A 527 3.32 -41.87 8.53
CA GLY A 527 2.82 -43.19 8.12
C GLY A 527 1.73 -43.74 9.04
N GLU A 528 0.52 -43.85 8.48
CA GLU A 528 -0.61 -44.72 8.88
C GLU A 528 -1.10 -44.76 10.35
N GLU A 529 -0.63 -43.90 11.24
CA GLU A 529 -1.18 -43.81 12.60
C GLU A 529 -2.43 -42.90 12.70
N MET A 530 -3.30 -42.91 11.68
CA MET A 530 -4.67 -42.39 11.84
C MET A 530 -5.54 -43.29 12.73
N ALA A 531 -5.10 -44.52 13.05
CA ALA A 531 -5.89 -45.51 13.79
C ALA A 531 -5.27 -46.03 15.11
N GLU A 532 -3.95 -45.98 15.32
CA GLU A 532 -3.31 -46.72 16.43
C GLU A 532 -2.88 -45.88 17.67
N ILE A 533 -2.45 -44.62 17.52
CA ILE A 533 -1.99 -43.80 18.69
C ILE A 533 -3.16 -43.39 19.62
N GLY A 534 -4.40 -43.50 19.14
CA GLY A 534 -5.61 -43.30 19.96
C GLY A 534 -5.69 -44.22 21.19
N ARG A 535 -4.86 -45.27 21.28
CA ARG A 535 -4.86 -46.23 22.38
C ARG A 535 -3.63 -46.22 23.30
N THR A 536 -2.47 -45.71 22.89
CA THR A 536 -1.22 -45.85 23.67
C THR A 536 -0.70 -44.56 24.33
N SER A 537 -1.27 -43.39 24.04
CA SER A 537 -0.95 -42.13 24.72
C SER A 537 -2.06 -41.59 25.62
N ARG A 538 -3.05 -42.41 25.99
CA ARG A 538 -4.09 -42.07 26.96
C ARG A 538 -3.60 -42.42 28.37
N GLY A 539 -3.03 -41.44 29.07
CA GLY A 539 -3.14 -41.40 30.53
C GLY A 539 -4.62 -41.22 30.90
N ALA A 540 -5.06 -41.86 31.99
CA ALA A 540 -6.47 -41.92 32.41
C ALA A 540 -7.15 -40.54 32.63
N ASP A 541 -6.38 -39.44 32.66
CA ASP A 541 -6.85 -38.07 32.94
C ASP A 541 -6.82 -37.11 31.73
N GLY A 542 -6.62 -37.60 30.50
CA GLY A 542 -6.65 -36.73 29.31
C GLY A 542 -5.50 -35.72 29.19
N THR A 543 -4.46 -35.86 30.00
CA THR A 543 -3.21 -35.11 29.89
C THR A 543 -2.25 -35.83 28.95
N ALA A 544 -1.67 -35.09 27.99
CA ALA A 544 -0.61 -35.62 27.12
C ALA A 544 0.56 -36.14 27.96
N GLY A 545 1.13 -37.30 27.58
CA GLY A 545 2.25 -37.88 28.32
C GLY A 545 3.42 -36.89 28.42
N SER A 546 3.85 -36.58 29.65
CA SER A 546 4.92 -35.62 29.97
C SER A 546 6.19 -35.81 29.12
N ALA A 547 6.53 -37.07 28.80
CA ALA A 547 7.66 -37.40 27.95
C ALA A 547 7.49 -36.95 26.47
N ALA A 548 6.30 -37.11 25.89
CA ALA A 548 6.03 -36.66 24.52
C ALA A 548 6.05 -35.12 24.42
N LEU A 549 5.48 -34.45 25.43
CA LEU A 549 5.52 -32.99 25.53
C LEU A 549 6.95 -32.44 25.63
N LEU A 550 7.80 -33.09 26.42
CA LEU A 550 9.21 -32.72 26.57
C LEU A 550 10.00 -32.95 25.26
N ARG A 551 9.75 -34.06 24.56
CA ARG A 551 10.37 -34.35 23.25
C ARG A 551 9.98 -33.30 22.22
N ALA A 552 8.69 -32.99 22.09
CA ALA A 552 8.20 -31.97 21.16
C ALA A 552 8.78 -30.57 21.47
N ARG A 553 8.84 -30.19 22.75
CA ARG A 553 9.43 -28.91 23.17
C ARG A 553 10.92 -28.83 22.83
N ARG A 554 11.68 -29.91 23.03
CA ARG A 554 13.11 -29.98 22.65
C ARG A 554 13.28 -29.89 21.14
N ALA A 555 12.57 -30.71 20.38
CA ALA A 555 12.64 -30.71 18.91
C ALA A 555 12.34 -29.33 18.30
N LEU A 556 11.32 -28.64 18.81
CA LEU A 556 10.98 -27.29 18.34
C LEU A 556 12.00 -26.22 18.78
N SER A 557 12.58 -26.34 19.99
CA SER A 557 13.65 -25.43 20.44
C SER A 557 14.93 -25.64 19.64
N ASP A 558 15.34 -26.89 19.44
CA ASP A 558 16.52 -27.25 18.67
C ASP A 558 16.36 -26.81 17.21
N GLY A 559 15.16 -26.99 16.63
CA GLY A 559 14.81 -26.48 15.31
C GLY A 559 14.90 -24.96 15.22
N ARG A 560 14.35 -24.22 16.19
CA ARG A 560 14.50 -22.75 16.25
C ARG A 560 15.97 -22.35 16.28
N ASP A 561 16.76 -22.94 17.16
CA ASP A 561 18.16 -22.56 17.38
C ASP A 561 19.04 -22.94 16.18
N GLN A 562 18.74 -24.05 15.50
CA GLN A 562 19.35 -24.41 14.22
C GLN A 562 19.00 -23.42 13.10
N MET A 563 17.74 -22.97 13.02
CA MET A 563 17.32 -21.99 12.02
C MET A 563 17.93 -20.60 12.27
N LEU A 564 18.08 -20.19 13.53
CA LEU A 564 18.80 -18.98 13.90
C LEU A 564 20.28 -19.07 13.52
N SER A 565 20.92 -20.20 13.82
CA SER A 565 22.33 -20.43 13.49
C SER A 565 22.58 -20.46 11.98
N SER A 566 21.61 -20.90 11.19
CA SER A 566 21.68 -20.92 9.72
C SER A 566 21.25 -19.61 9.04
N GLY A 567 20.92 -18.57 9.81
CA GLY A 567 20.54 -17.25 9.29
C GLY A 567 19.11 -17.15 8.75
N SER A 568 18.27 -18.16 8.98
CA SER A 568 16.89 -18.20 8.49
C SER A 568 15.88 -17.71 9.55
N SER A 569 15.77 -16.40 9.71
CA SER A 569 14.87 -15.77 10.70
C SER A 569 13.39 -16.12 10.49
N TYR A 570 12.95 -16.27 9.24
CA TYR A 570 11.56 -16.65 8.90
C TYR A 570 11.17 -17.99 9.55
N HIS A 571 11.94 -19.05 9.30
CA HIS A 571 11.69 -20.36 9.88
C HIS A 571 11.81 -20.37 11.41
N ALA A 572 12.79 -19.65 11.96
CA ALA A 572 12.95 -19.53 13.41
C ALA A 572 11.71 -18.95 14.11
N VAL A 573 11.07 -17.94 13.50
CA VAL A 573 9.81 -17.36 14.00
C VAL A 573 8.67 -18.39 13.96
N ILE A 574 8.59 -19.22 12.92
CA ILE A 574 7.57 -20.27 12.84
C ILE A 574 7.78 -21.33 13.93
N TYR A 575 9.01 -21.77 14.17
CA TYR A 575 9.31 -22.68 15.29
C TYR A 575 8.94 -22.07 16.65
N ALA A 576 9.26 -20.78 16.86
CA ALA A 576 8.88 -20.05 18.07
C ALA A 576 7.36 -19.96 18.23
N GLU A 577 6.62 -19.71 17.14
CA GLU A 577 5.15 -19.72 17.14
C GLU A 577 4.60 -21.10 17.52
N CYS A 578 5.14 -22.19 16.95
CA CYS A 578 4.76 -23.55 17.31
C CYS A 578 5.05 -23.87 18.80
N LEU A 579 6.13 -23.34 19.38
CA LEU A 579 6.42 -23.46 20.83
C LEU A 579 5.38 -22.72 21.70
N VAL A 580 4.92 -21.55 21.25
CA VAL A 580 3.85 -20.80 21.91
C VAL A 580 2.53 -21.57 21.83
N LEU A 581 2.17 -22.10 20.65
CA LEU A 581 0.98 -22.92 20.45
C LEU A 581 1.01 -24.22 21.28
N LEU A 582 2.16 -24.89 21.35
CA LEU A 582 2.34 -26.07 22.18
C LEU A 582 2.04 -25.75 23.65
N SER A 583 2.59 -24.64 24.16
CA SER A 583 2.38 -24.20 25.55
C SER A 583 0.93 -23.77 25.80
N TYR A 584 0.26 -23.19 24.80
CA TYR A 584 -1.15 -22.81 24.84
C TYR A 584 -2.07 -24.04 24.90
N LEU A 585 -1.85 -25.02 24.02
CA LEU A 585 -2.71 -26.20 23.89
C LEU A 585 -2.46 -27.24 25.01
N SER A 586 -1.21 -27.40 25.48
CA SER A 586 -0.86 -28.41 26.49
C SER A 586 -1.42 -28.13 27.89
N GLU A 587 -1.67 -26.86 28.21
CA GLU A 587 -2.11 -26.40 29.54
C GLU A 587 -3.54 -25.82 29.48
N ASN A 588 -4.47 -26.53 28.83
CA ASN A 588 -5.90 -26.19 28.75
C ASN A 588 -6.20 -24.77 28.23
N LEU A 589 -5.57 -24.36 27.11
CA LEU A 589 -5.81 -23.06 26.45
C LEU A 589 -5.42 -21.85 27.34
N SER A 590 -4.34 -21.99 28.11
CA SER A 590 -3.83 -20.95 29.03
C SER A 590 -3.05 -19.86 28.30
N VAL A 591 -3.62 -18.64 28.23
CA VAL A 591 -2.95 -17.46 27.63
C VAL A 591 -1.73 -17.02 28.42
N THR A 592 -1.76 -17.06 29.75
CA THR A 592 -0.62 -16.62 30.57
C THR A 592 0.65 -17.40 30.25
N ARG A 593 0.51 -18.70 29.96
CA ARG A 593 1.61 -19.60 29.66
C ARG A 593 2.09 -19.44 28.21
N ALA A 594 1.16 -19.21 27.29
CA ALA A 594 1.48 -18.80 25.93
C ALA A 594 2.29 -17.49 25.91
N LEU A 595 1.88 -16.48 26.70
CA LEU A 595 2.58 -15.20 26.82
C LEU A 595 3.97 -15.34 27.47
N PHE A 596 4.11 -16.20 28.48
CA PHE A 596 5.42 -16.48 29.07
C PHE A 596 6.37 -17.15 28.07
N SER A 597 5.86 -18.13 27.29
CA SER A 597 6.60 -18.76 26.20
C SER A 597 6.97 -17.74 25.13
N PHE A 598 6.06 -16.85 24.77
CA PHE A 598 6.29 -15.76 23.82
C PHE A 598 7.44 -14.86 24.30
N GLN A 599 7.41 -14.37 25.54
CA GLN A 599 8.44 -13.50 26.08
C GLN A 599 9.82 -14.17 26.09
N SER A 600 9.85 -15.47 26.44
CA SER A 600 11.08 -16.25 26.46
C SER A 600 11.68 -16.38 25.06
N ASN A 601 10.85 -16.65 24.04
CA ASN A 601 11.29 -16.74 22.65
C ASN A 601 11.67 -15.37 22.08
N LEU A 602 10.93 -14.31 22.44
CA LEU A 602 11.23 -12.94 22.03
C LEU A 602 12.63 -12.52 22.48
N ALA A 603 13.01 -12.82 23.73
CA ALA A 603 14.35 -12.51 24.23
C ALA A 603 15.47 -13.21 23.43
N ILE A 604 15.22 -14.43 22.96
CA ILE A 604 16.17 -15.21 22.14
C ILE A 604 16.27 -14.61 20.73
N LEU A 605 15.13 -14.26 20.13
CA LEU A 605 15.07 -13.67 18.79
C LEU A 605 15.71 -12.26 18.76
N SER A 606 15.48 -11.45 19.79
CA SER A 606 16.00 -10.07 19.88
C SER A 606 17.51 -10.00 20.19
N SER A 607 18.05 -10.97 20.92
CA SER A 607 19.48 -10.97 21.31
C SER A 607 20.44 -11.22 20.13
N SER A 608 19.95 -11.73 19.00
CA SER A 608 20.77 -12.12 17.85
C SER A 608 21.03 -10.99 16.82
N ASN A 609 21.07 -9.71 17.23
CA ASN A 609 21.21 -8.51 16.37
C ASN A 609 20.02 -8.17 15.44
N PHE A 610 18.80 -8.66 15.72
CA PHE A 610 17.62 -8.51 14.85
C PHE A 610 16.57 -7.48 15.31
N ASN A 611 16.95 -6.49 16.12
CA ASN A 611 16.04 -5.55 16.82
C ASN A 611 15.19 -4.62 15.92
N SER A 612 15.14 -4.81 14.61
CA SER A 612 14.32 -4.02 13.68
C SER A 612 13.89 -4.80 12.43
N HIS A 613 13.62 -6.11 12.56
CA HIS A 613 13.27 -6.97 11.42
C HIS A 613 11.75 -7.14 11.21
N PRO A 614 11.26 -7.21 9.96
CA PRO A 614 9.86 -7.54 9.63
C PRO A 614 9.40 -8.86 10.26
N PHE A 615 10.33 -9.80 10.47
CA PHE A 615 10.04 -11.08 11.12
C PHE A 615 9.66 -10.94 12.60
N LEU A 616 10.17 -9.92 13.30
CA LEU A 616 9.75 -9.64 14.66
C LEU A 616 8.31 -9.13 14.69
N GLU A 617 7.94 -8.27 13.73
CA GLU A 617 6.56 -7.83 13.55
C GLU A 617 5.62 -9.02 13.30
N VAL A 618 6.00 -9.95 12.42
CA VAL A 618 5.24 -11.19 12.16
C VAL A 618 5.09 -12.05 13.42
N PHE A 619 6.11 -12.13 14.28
CA PHE A 619 5.98 -12.86 15.54
C PHE A 619 4.98 -12.19 16.50
N HIS A 620 4.98 -10.85 16.59
CA HIS A 620 3.96 -10.11 17.33
C HIS A 620 2.56 -10.27 16.72
N GLN A 621 2.43 -10.36 15.38
CA GLN A 621 1.15 -10.69 14.72
C GLN A 621 0.66 -12.09 15.10
N ALA A 622 1.57 -13.07 15.22
CA ALA A 622 1.26 -14.41 15.73
C ALA A 622 0.74 -14.36 17.18
N ARG A 623 1.37 -13.58 18.06
CA ARG A 623 0.86 -13.31 19.42
C ARG A 623 -0.55 -12.74 19.39
N ALA A 624 -0.78 -11.73 18.56
CA ALA A 624 -2.09 -11.10 18.42
C ALA A 624 -3.17 -12.08 17.95
N ARG A 625 -2.84 -13.01 17.05
CA ARG A 625 -3.74 -14.09 16.60
C ARG A 625 -4.09 -15.06 17.72
N VAL A 626 -3.12 -15.50 18.52
CA VAL A 626 -3.37 -16.36 19.69
C VAL A 626 -4.28 -15.65 20.70
N LEU A 627 -4.05 -14.36 20.96
CA LEU A 627 -4.89 -13.55 21.85
C LEU A 627 -6.32 -13.42 21.33
N TYR A 628 -6.49 -13.15 20.04
CA TYR A 628 -7.81 -13.08 19.40
C TYR A 628 -8.54 -14.42 19.47
N GLN A 629 -7.87 -15.53 19.16
CA GLN A 629 -8.42 -16.88 19.24
C GLN A 629 -8.87 -17.20 20.67
N HIS A 630 -8.10 -16.81 21.68
CA HIS A 630 -8.51 -17.00 23.07
C HIS A 630 -9.72 -16.13 23.43
N ALA A 631 -9.74 -14.85 23.07
CA ALA A 631 -10.84 -13.94 23.41
C ALA A 631 -12.18 -14.28 22.72
N THR A 632 -12.14 -15.06 21.64
CA THR A 632 -13.34 -15.48 20.89
C THR A 632 -13.84 -16.86 21.33
N HIS A 633 -12.95 -17.79 21.66
CA HIS A 633 -13.31 -19.17 21.98
C HIS A 633 -13.27 -19.52 23.47
N ALA A 634 -12.55 -18.78 24.31
CA ALA A 634 -12.50 -19.05 25.74
C ALA A 634 -13.81 -18.67 26.44
N HIS A 635 -14.21 -19.49 27.42
CA HIS A 635 -15.40 -19.23 28.25
C HIS A 635 -15.20 -18.05 29.22
N SER A 636 -13.97 -17.81 29.66
CA SER A 636 -13.59 -16.67 30.50
C SER A 636 -12.17 -16.22 30.15
N PHE A 637 -11.97 -14.91 30.02
CA PHE A 637 -10.63 -14.33 29.81
C PHE A 637 -10.52 -12.99 30.54
N ARG A 638 -9.29 -12.57 30.86
CA ARG A 638 -9.00 -11.29 31.51
C ARG A 638 -8.61 -10.24 30.47
N PRO A 639 -9.42 -9.20 30.24
CA PRO A 639 -9.15 -8.17 29.22
C PRO A 639 -7.86 -7.37 29.48
N ALA A 640 -7.46 -7.22 30.74
CA ALA A 640 -6.22 -6.54 31.12
C ALA A 640 -4.98 -7.24 30.54
N VAL A 641 -4.99 -8.58 30.51
CA VAL A 641 -3.88 -9.38 29.96
C VAL A 641 -3.73 -9.15 28.46
N LEU A 642 -4.85 -9.08 27.74
CA LEU A 642 -4.85 -8.76 26.31
C LEU A 642 -4.41 -7.32 26.06
N ARG A 643 -4.91 -6.38 26.87
CA ARG A 643 -4.55 -4.96 26.78
C ARG A 643 -3.06 -4.75 26.94
N GLU A 644 -2.47 -5.26 28.02
CA GLU A 644 -1.02 -5.10 28.30
C GLU A 644 -0.18 -5.68 27.17
N ALA A 645 -0.56 -6.86 26.68
CA ALA A 645 0.15 -7.54 25.60
C ALA A 645 0.05 -6.82 24.23
N LEU A 646 -1.12 -6.27 23.92
CA LEU A 646 -1.34 -5.51 22.70
C LEU A 646 -0.69 -4.12 22.80
N ALA A 647 -0.74 -3.45 23.95
CA ALA A 647 -0.08 -2.17 24.17
C ALA A 647 1.44 -2.27 23.98
N GLU A 648 2.07 -3.34 24.49
CA GLU A 648 3.50 -3.63 24.22
C GLU A 648 3.77 -3.75 22.70
N SER A 649 2.89 -4.43 21.97
CA SER A 649 3.03 -4.64 20.52
C SER A 649 2.80 -3.34 19.73
N VAL A 650 1.87 -2.48 20.17
CA VAL A 650 1.63 -1.15 19.58
C VAL A 650 2.81 -0.22 19.83
N ASN A 651 3.41 -0.23 21.02
CA ASN A 651 4.58 0.59 21.31
C ASN A 651 5.81 0.23 20.46
N LEU A 652 5.95 -1.04 20.06
CA LEU A 652 7.02 -1.49 19.17
C LEU A 652 6.69 -1.27 17.69
N PHE A 653 5.41 -1.38 17.31
CA PHE A 653 4.93 -1.28 15.93
C PHE A 653 3.71 -0.36 15.85
N PRO A 654 3.88 0.96 16.00
CA PRO A 654 2.79 1.93 16.17
C PRO A 654 1.87 2.04 14.96
N ASN A 655 2.37 1.72 13.76
CA ASN A 655 1.62 1.82 12.52
C ASN A 655 0.88 0.52 12.15
N ASN A 656 1.12 -0.59 12.86
CA ASN A 656 0.53 -1.87 12.50
C ASN A 656 -0.96 -1.90 12.85
N THR A 657 -1.81 -1.99 11.82
CA THR A 657 -3.26 -1.91 11.98
C THR A 657 -3.87 -3.15 12.63
N ILE A 658 -3.20 -4.31 12.62
CA ILE A 658 -3.66 -5.51 13.34
C ILE A 658 -3.67 -5.23 14.84
N PHE A 659 -2.57 -4.68 15.37
CA PHE A 659 -2.46 -4.38 16.80
C PHE A 659 -3.41 -3.27 17.21
N LEU A 660 -3.46 -2.18 16.43
CA LEU A 660 -4.35 -1.06 16.69
C LEU A 660 -5.82 -1.48 16.69
N SER A 661 -6.27 -2.22 15.67
CA SER A 661 -7.65 -2.68 15.56
C SER A 661 -8.03 -3.68 16.65
N LEU A 662 -7.15 -4.63 17.00
CA LEU A 662 -7.42 -5.58 18.11
C LEU A 662 -7.40 -4.88 19.47
N TYR A 663 -6.55 -3.88 19.66
CA TYR A 663 -6.51 -3.07 20.88
C TYR A 663 -7.82 -2.28 21.04
N ALA A 664 -8.26 -1.59 19.98
CA ALA A 664 -9.54 -0.87 19.97
C ALA A 664 -10.74 -1.80 20.20
N TRP A 665 -10.74 -2.97 19.56
CA TRP A 665 -11.77 -4.00 19.78
C TRP A 665 -11.80 -4.57 21.19
N ASN A 666 -10.64 -4.71 21.85
CA ASN A 666 -10.60 -5.13 23.24
C ASN A 666 -11.15 -4.05 24.18
N GLU A 667 -10.85 -2.77 23.95
CA GLU A 667 -11.34 -1.67 24.79
C GLU A 667 -12.82 -1.35 24.60
N SER A 668 -13.36 -1.44 23.38
CA SER A 668 -14.77 -1.15 23.09
C SER A 668 -15.74 -2.02 23.89
N ARG A 669 -15.30 -3.21 24.29
CA ARG A 669 -16.06 -4.14 25.14
C ARG A 669 -16.30 -3.62 26.57
N PHE A 670 -15.54 -2.61 27.03
CA PHE A 670 -15.51 -2.20 28.44
C PHE A 670 -15.89 -0.73 28.72
N ARG A 671 -16.38 0.03 27.72
CA ARG A 671 -16.77 1.46 27.84
C ARG A 671 -15.67 2.39 28.40
N ILE A 672 -14.41 1.96 28.44
CA ILE A 672 -13.24 2.78 28.85
C ILE A 672 -12.47 3.18 27.58
N ASP A 673 -13.12 3.94 26.71
CA ASP A 673 -12.62 4.19 25.34
C ASP A 673 -11.58 5.32 25.23
N ASP A 674 -11.40 6.16 26.25
CA ASP A 674 -10.41 7.24 26.20
C ASP A 674 -8.96 6.73 26.17
N ARG A 675 -8.72 5.46 26.53
CA ARG A 675 -7.39 4.82 26.45
C ARG A 675 -6.89 4.64 25.02
N VAL A 676 -7.80 4.37 24.08
CA VAL A 676 -7.44 4.25 22.66
C VAL A 676 -6.97 5.61 22.15
N ARG A 677 -7.67 6.70 22.52
CA ARG A 677 -7.25 8.07 22.23
C ARG A 677 -5.89 8.40 22.83
N LEU A 678 -5.60 7.97 24.07
CA LEU A 678 -4.32 8.23 24.73
C LEU A 678 -3.15 7.55 24.00
N ILE A 679 -3.24 6.24 23.72
CA ILE A 679 -2.16 5.53 23.00
C ILE A 679 -1.97 6.10 21.60
N ILE A 680 -3.06 6.38 20.87
CA ILE A 680 -2.95 7.00 19.55
C ILE A 680 -2.36 8.40 19.65
N ALA A 681 -2.75 9.20 20.66
CA ALA A 681 -2.20 10.54 20.85
C ALA A 681 -0.70 10.48 21.15
N ASP A 682 -0.24 9.53 21.98
CA ASP A 682 1.19 9.34 22.26
C ASP A 682 1.97 9.02 20.97
N VAL A 683 1.45 8.11 20.14
CA VAL A 683 2.03 7.78 18.82
C VAL A 683 2.03 8.98 17.88
N LEU A 684 0.94 9.76 17.83
CA LEU A 684 0.81 10.95 16.98
C LEU A 684 1.64 12.14 17.49
N HIS A 685 1.99 12.18 18.78
CA HIS A 685 2.85 13.21 19.35
C HIS A 685 4.33 13.00 18.99
N ASP A 686 4.74 11.77 18.69
CA ASP A 686 6.08 11.50 18.15
C ASP A 686 6.15 11.83 16.65
N LYS A 687 6.83 12.93 16.33
CA LYS A 687 7.02 13.40 14.95
C LYS A 687 7.79 12.42 14.06
N HIS A 688 8.55 11.49 14.62
CA HIS A 688 9.29 10.49 13.85
C HIS A 688 8.43 9.25 13.53
N GLU A 689 7.38 9.02 14.32
CA GLU A 689 6.48 7.88 14.17
C GLU A 689 5.17 8.24 13.48
N GLU A 690 4.77 9.51 13.54
CA GLU A 690 3.61 10.08 12.85
C GLU A 690 3.52 9.61 11.39
N SER A 691 2.39 8.99 11.04
CA SER A 691 2.12 8.55 9.68
C SER A 691 0.67 8.79 9.28
N ILE A 692 0.45 8.79 7.97
CA ILE A 692 -0.90 8.85 7.41
C ILE A 692 -1.77 7.67 7.87
N ILE A 693 -1.18 6.49 8.07
CA ILE A 693 -1.86 5.28 8.55
C ILE A 693 -2.47 5.49 9.94
N THR A 694 -1.71 6.06 10.87
CA THR A 694 -2.20 6.36 12.22
C THR A 694 -3.32 7.39 12.22
N TRP A 695 -3.28 8.37 11.30
CA TRP A 695 -4.36 9.35 11.13
C TRP A 695 -5.63 8.71 10.55
N PHE A 696 -5.51 7.88 9.51
CA PHE A 696 -6.63 7.12 8.95
C PHE A 696 -7.26 6.18 10.00
N PHE A 697 -6.43 5.49 10.79
CA PHE A 697 -6.90 4.65 11.88
C PHE A 697 -7.62 5.47 12.95
N SER A 698 -7.06 6.61 13.36
CA SER A 698 -7.67 7.50 14.34
C SER A 698 -9.05 7.99 13.87
N LEU A 699 -9.17 8.41 12.61
CA LEU A 699 -10.44 8.85 12.03
C LEU A 699 -11.46 7.71 11.97
N TRP A 700 -11.05 6.55 11.47
CA TRP A 700 -11.90 5.36 11.41
C TRP A 700 -12.40 4.94 12.79
N ASN A 701 -11.53 4.94 13.80
CA ASN A 701 -11.90 4.62 15.17
C ASN A 701 -12.86 5.67 15.77
N GLU A 702 -12.63 6.96 15.54
CA GLU A 702 -13.55 8.02 15.98
C GLU A 702 -14.92 7.90 15.31
N MET A 703 -14.99 7.57 14.02
CA MET A 703 -16.25 7.43 13.30
C MET A 703 -17.07 6.20 13.74
N ARG A 704 -16.41 5.13 14.19
CA ARG A 704 -17.07 3.94 14.74
C ARG A 704 -17.48 4.09 16.20
N ARG A 705 -16.92 5.07 16.90
CA ARG A 705 -17.28 5.34 18.29
C ARG A 705 -18.68 5.94 18.32
N GLY A 706 -19.58 5.33 19.09
CA GLY A 706 -20.95 5.82 19.21
C GLY A 706 -21.03 7.22 19.85
N ILE A 707 -22.10 7.95 19.58
CA ILE A 707 -22.36 9.30 20.12
C ILE A 707 -22.34 9.30 21.65
N ASN A 708 -22.84 8.22 22.26
CA ASN A 708 -22.89 8.02 23.72
C ASN A 708 -21.50 7.99 24.39
N LEU A 709 -20.45 7.77 23.60
CA LEU A 709 -19.06 7.72 24.07
C LEU A 709 -18.31 9.02 23.74
N GLY A 710 -18.99 10.07 23.25
CA GLY A 710 -18.38 11.39 23.01
C GLY A 710 -17.66 11.52 21.67
N SER A 711 -17.97 10.65 20.70
CA SER A 711 -17.70 10.94 19.29
C SER A 711 -18.91 11.62 18.68
N ASN A 712 -18.79 12.93 18.47
CA ASN A 712 -19.80 13.73 17.80
C ASN A 712 -19.20 14.31 16.51
N VAL A 713 -20.04 14.96 15.72
CA VAL A 713 -19.63 15.63 14.48
C VAL A 713 -18.47 16.60 14.73
N HIS A 714 -18.41 17.27 15.89
CA HIS A 714 -17.30 18.17 16.24
C HIS A 714 -15.99 17.43 16.55
N ALA A 715 -16.03 16.24 17.17
CA ALA A 715 -14.86 15.43 17.48
C ALA A 715 -14.24 14.82 16.20
N ILE A 716 -15.08 14.31 15.30
CA ILE A 716 -14.65 13.79 14.00
C ILE A 716 -14.04 14.94 13.17
N ARG A 717 -14.74 16.08 13.08
CA ARG A 717 -14.23 17.28 12.42
C ARG A 717 -12.91 17.78 13.05
N GLY A 718 -12.82 17.80 14.37
CA GLY A 718 -11.60 18.17 15.08
C GLY A 718 -10.43 17.22 14.80
N THR A 719 -10.71 15.93 14.58
CA THR A 719 -9.70 14.95 14.17
C THR A 719 -9.30 15.15 12.71
N PHE A 720 -10.22 15.44 11.80
CA PHE A 720 -9.89 15.84 10.42
C PHE A 720 -9.01 17.09 10.40
N GLU A 721 -9.36 18.13 11.15
CA GLU A 721 -8.57 19.37 11.20
C GLU A 721 -7.15 19.15 11.74
N ARG A 722 -6.98 18.28 12.75
CA ARG A 722 -5.65 17.87 13.22
C ARG A 722 -4.89 17.07 12.17
N ALA A 723 -5.57 16.13 11.50
CA ALA A 723 -4.96 15.28 10.49
C ALA A 723 -4.47 16.12 9.30
N VAL A 724 -5.29 17.03 8.75
CA VAL A 724 -4.88 17.87 7.62
C VAL A 724 -3.87 18.97 7.99
N ALA A 725 -3.75 19.31 9.27
CA ALA A 725 -2.70 20.21 9.77
C ALA A 725 -1.35 19.51 10.00
N SER A 726 -1.33 18.16 10.06
CA SER A 726 -0.11 17.38 10.21
C SER A 726 0.79 17.40 8.98
N GLN A 727 2.06 17.05 9.16
CA GLN A 727 3.01 17.00 8.05
C GLN A 727 2.67 15.87 7.05
N SER A 728 2.18 14.72 7.52
CA SER A 728 1.79 13.60 6.67
C SER A 728 0.41 13.79 6.04
N GLY A 729 -0.56 14.33 6.79
CA GLY A 729 -1.94 14.44 6.33
C GLY A 729 -2.18 15.57 5.35
N LYS A 730 -1.46 16.70 5.47
CA LYS A 730 -1.60 17.82 4.51
C LYS A 730 -1.31 17.42 3.06
N CYS A 731 -0.44 16.42 2.86
CA CYS A 731 0.00 15.94 1.55
C CYS A 731 -0.85 14.77 1.02
N SER A 732 -1.74 14.19 1.83
CA SER A 732 -2.56 13.05 1.42
C SER A 732 -3.82 13.53 0.70
N ALA A 733 -3.83 13.35 -0.62
CA ALA A 733 -5.00 13.68 -1.45
C ALA A 733 -6.22 12.83 -1.05
N GLY A 734 -5.99 11.55 -0.71
CA GLY A 734 -7.04 10.66 -0.20
C GLY A 734 -7.70 11.19 1.07
N LEU A 735 -6.92 11.68 2.04
CA LEU A 735 -7.46 12.25 3.28
C LEU A 735 -8.32 13.49 3.01
N TRP A 736 -7.86 14.39 2.14
CA TRP A 736 -8.61 15.58 1.76
C TRP A 736 -9.92 15.24 1.04
N LYS A 737 -9.91 14.30 0.09
CA LYS A 737 -11.12 13.82 -0.60
C LYS A 737 -12.13 13.28 0.41
N GLN A 738 -11.69 12.43 1.35
CA GLN A 738 -12.57 11.90 2.40
C GLN A 738 -13.12 13.01 3.31
N TYR A 739 -12.35 14.06 3.61
CA TYR A 739 -12.83 15.17 4.42
C TYR A 739 -13.93 15.98 3.71
N VAL A 740 -13.76 16.27 2.42
CA VAL A 740 -14.79 16.95 1.61
C VAL A 740 -16.07 16.11 1.52
N ILE A 741 -15.94 14.82 1.21
CA ILE A 741 -17.08 13.89 1.11
C ILE A 741 -17.81 13.81 2.46
N TRP A 742 -17.07 13.78 3.58
CA TRP A 742 -17.67 13.73 4.90
C TRP A 742 -18.46 15.00 5.25
N GLU A 743 -17.91 16.19 5.04
CA GLU A 743 -18.66 17.45 5.28
C GLU A 743 -19.88 17.59 4.35
N HIS A 744 -19.76 17.13 3.10
CA HIS A 744 -20.90 17.04 2.17
C HIS A 744 -21.98 16.10 2.72
N GLY A 745 -21.61 14.92 3.21
CA GLY A 745 -22.52 13.95 3.82
C GLY A 745 -23.20 14.44 5.11
N GLN A 746 -22.60 15.40 5.82
CA GLN A 746 -23.25 16.08 6.96
C GLN A 746 -24.27 17.17 6.54
N GLY A 747 -24.40 17.47 5.24
CA GLY A 747 -25.26 18.54 4.72
C GLY A 747 -24.64 19.95 4.80
N GLU A 748 -23.38 20.07 5.22
CA GLU A 748 -22.69 21.34 5.46
C GLU A 748 -21.96 21.84 4.19
N MET A 749 -22.73 22.14 3.13
CA MET A 749 -22.19 22.47 1.79
C MET A 749 -21.17 23.62 1.78
N LYS A 750 -21.39 24.66 2.59
CA LYS A 750 -20.47 25.80 2.70
C LYS A 750 -19.10 25.38 3.25
N ARG A 751 -19.10 24.46 4.23
CA ARG A 751 -17.86 23.91 4.80
C ARG A 751 -17.19 22.95 3.83
N ALA A 752 -17.96 22.06 3.20
CA ALA A 752 -17.44 21.14 2.19
C ALA A 752 -16.71 21.91 1.07
N LYS A 753 -17.29 23.01 0.59
CA LYS A 753 -16.68 23.95 -0.36
C LYS A 753 -15.40 24.61 0.18
N ALA A 754 -15.40 25.07 1.43
CA ALA A 754 -14.21 25.67 2.04
C ALA A 754 -13.06 24.65 2.20
N VAL A 755 -13.39 23.40 2.57
CA VAL A 755 -12.43 22.30 2.66
C VAL A 755 -11.92 21.92 1.27
N PHE A 756 -12.78 21.90 0.25
CA PHE A 756 -12.38 21.66 -1.15
C PHE A 756 -11.31 22.65 -1.61
N TRP A 757 -11.50 23.96 -1.41
CA TRP A 757 -10.49 24.94 -1.81
C TRP A 757 -9.18 24.82 -1.02
N ARG A 758 -9.24 24.36 0.25
CA ARG A 758 -8.03 24.02 1.01
C ARG A 758 -7.33 22.78 0.45
N ALA A 759 -8.10 21.76 0.06
CA ALA A 759 -7.60 20.55 -0.55
C ALA A 759 -6.90 20.82 -1.88
N VAL A 760 -7.50 21.62 -2.77
CA VAL A 760 -6.89 22.06 -4.04
C VAL A 760 -5.57 22.79 -3.83
N ARG A 761 -5.48 23.63 -2.79
CA ARG A 761 -4.23 24.33 -2.43
C ARG A 761 -3.16 23.41 -1.88
N ALA A 762 -3.55 22.39 -1.11
CA ALA A 762 -2.59 21.47 -0.49
C ALA A 762 -2.13 20.36 -1.45
N CYS A 763 -3.02 19.93 -2.35
CA CYS A 763 -2.83 18.84 -3.29
C CYS A 763 -3.14 19.26 -4.73
N PRO A 764 -2.38 20.21 -5.31
CA PRO A 764 -2.70 20.77 -6.63
C PRO A 764 -2.59 19.77 -7.79
N TRP A 765 -1.84 18.68 -7.62
CA TRP A 765 -1.64 17.65 -8.65
C TRP A 765 -2.79 16.63 -8.75
N ALA A 766 -3.61 16.51 -7.72
CA ALA A 766 -4.54 15.40 -7.58
C ALA A 766 -5.87 15.72 -8.29
N LYS A 767 -6.00 15.26 -9.54
CA LYS A 767 -7.18 15.50 -10.39
C LYS A 767 -8.49 15.09 -9.72
N GLU A 768 -8.50 13.95 -9.03
CA GLU A 768 -9.66 13.43 -8.29
C GLU A 768 -10.25 14.39 -7.25
N ILE A 769 -9.46 15.33 -6.70
CA ILE A 769 -9.97 16.36 -5.81
C ILE A 769 -10.79 17.39 -6.58
N TYR A 770 -10.31 17.84 -7.75
CA TYR A 770 -11.00 18.79 -8.62
C TYR A 770 -12.33 18.21 -9.12
N MET A 771 -12.35 16.92 -9.43
CA MET A 771 -13.56 16.21 -9.88
C MET A 771 -14.71 16.29 -8.86
N LEU A 772 -14.43 16.45 -7.56
CA LEU A 772 -15.47 16.63 -6.53
C LEU A 772 -16.30 17.91 -6.72
N ALA A 773 -15.73 18.94 -7.34
CA ALA A 773 -16.47 20.16 -7.68
C ALA A 773 -17.65 19.82 -8.58
N PHE A 774 -17.38 19.02 -9.60
CA PHE A 774 -18.34 18.62 -10.62
C PHE A 774 -19.19 17.41 -10.20
N GLU A 775 -18.76 16.60 -9.24
CA GLU A 775 -19.56 15.46 -8.77
C GLU A 775 -20.49 15.83 -7.61
N ARG A 776 -19.96 16.51 -6.58
CA ARG A 776 -20.62 16.66 -5.27
C ARG A 776 -20.98 18.09 -4.93
N LEU A 777 -20.19 19.05 -5.39
CA LEU A 777 -20.33 20.46 -5.00
C LEU A 777 -21.05 21.31 -6.05
N ARG A 778 -21.59 20.70 -7.13
CA ARG A 778 -22.37 21.40 -8.16
C ARG A 778 -23.49 22.26 -7.57
N GLY A 779 -24.23 21.74 -6.58
CA GLY A 779 -25.30 22.50 -5.92
C GLY A 779 -24.83 23.68 -5.05
N ALA A 780 -23.54 23.77 -4.74
CA ALA A 780 -22.95 24.79 -3.87
C ALA A 780 -22.05 25.79 -4.62
N MET A 781 -21.79 25.54 -5.91
CA MET A 781 -20.94 26.34 -6.79
C MET A 781 -21.77 26.83 -7.98
N GLY A 782 -21.60 28.10 -8.35
CA GLY A 782 -22.24 28.65 -9.56
C GLY A 782 -21.51 28.24 -10.83
N PHE A 783 -22.10 28.54 -11.99
CA PHE A 783 -21.49 28.25 -13.30
C PHE A 783 -20.08 28.85 -13.45
N GLU A 784 -19.91 30.14 -13.13
CA GLU A 784 -18.61 30.82 -13.24
C GLU A 784 -17.54 30.20 -12.32
N GLU A 785 -17.94 29.71 -11.15
CA GLU A 785 -17.00 29.06 -10.24
C GLU A 785 -16.57 27.68 -10.74
N LEU A 786 -17.51 26.90 -11.31
CA LEU A 786 -17.19 25.62 -11.94
C LEU A 786 -16.33 25.80 -13.21
N LYS A 787 -16.60 26.84 -14.02
CA LYS A 787 -15.73 27.25 -15.14
C LYS A 787 -14.32 27.57 -14.63
N GLY A 788 -14.20 28.36 -13.56
CA GLY A 788 -12.91 28.67 -12.94
C GLY A 788 -12.17 27.46 -12.37
N VAL A 789 -12.88 26.43 -11.86
CA VAL A 789 -12.26 25.15 -11.46
C VAL A 789 -11.71 24.42 -12.68
N TYR A 790 -12.46 24.38 -13.79
CA TYR A 790 -12.01 23.77 -15.04
C TYR A 790 -10.77 24.47 -15.60
N GLU A 791 -10.80 25.80 -15.70
CA GLU A 791 -9.65 26.62 -16.14
C GLU A 791 -8.43 26.39 -15.24
N LEU A 792 -8.63 26.30 -13.93
CA LEU A 792 -7.56 25.99 -12.98
C LEU A 792 -6.94 24.60 -13.23
N MET A 793 -7.73 23.60 -13.63
CA MET A 793 -7.18 22.29 -14.02
C MET A 793 -6.24 22.43 -15.22
N GLY A 794 -6.60 23.25 -16.21
CA GLY A 794 -5.75 23.60 -17.36
C GLY A 794 -4.49 24.37 -16.95
N ASP A 795 -4.61 25.39 -16.09
CA ASP A 795 -3.47 26.16 -15.55
C ASP A 795 -2.46 25.29 -14.79
N LYS A 796 -2.95 24.23 -14.15
CA LYS A 796 -2.13 23.24 -13.44
C LYS A 796 -1.65 22.10 -14.34
N GLU A 797 -2.02 22.10 -15.62
CA GLU A 797 -1.66 21.11 -16.63
C GLU A 797 -2.14 19.69 -16.26
N LEU A 798 -3.27 19.60 -15.55
CA LEU A 798 -3.92 18.33 -15.25
C LEU A 798 -4.55 17.78 -16.52
N ARG A 799 -4.51 16.45 -16.68
CA ARG A 799 -5.06 15.80 -17.86
C ARG A 799 -6.58 15.98 -17.89
N VAL A 800 -7.09 16.63 -18.92
CA VAL A 800 -8.52 16.67 -19.29
C VAL A 800 -8.65 15.92 -20.61
N HIS A 801 -9.57 14.95 -20.69
CA HIS A 801 -9.73 14.14 -21.88
C HIS A 801 -10.91 14.59 -22.75
N VAL A 802 -11.87 15.30 -22.18
CA VAL A 802 -13.02 15.87 -22.90
C VAL A 802 -12.94 17.39 -22.80
N SER A 803 -12.67 18.06 -23.92
CA SER A 803 -12.60 19.53 -23.94
C SER A 803 -13.99 20.17 -23.76
N LEU A 804 -14.02 21.31 -23.06
CA LEU A 804 -15.19 22.20 -22.96
C LEU A 804 -14.98 23.52 -23.69
N ASP A 805 -13.85 23.69 -24.40
CA ASP A 805 -13.48 24.96 -25.02
C ASP A 805 -14.57 25.43 -25.99
N ASP A 806 -15.03 24.56 -26.90
CA ASP A 806 -16.12 24.85 -27.84
C ASP A 806 -17.43 25.24 -27.13
N VAL A 807 -17.72 24.60 -25.99
CA VAL A 807 -18.94 24.87 -25.20
C VAL A 807 -18.84 26.24 -24.52
N PHE A 808 -17.65 26.60 -24.02
CA PHE A 808 -17.42 27.90 -23.41
C PHE A 808 -17.37 29.04 -24.43
N GLU A 809 -16.79 28.83 -25.60
CA GLU A 809 -16.83 29.79 -26.71
C GLU A 809 -18.28 30.08 -27.11
N ALA A 810 -19.08 29.04 -27.36
CA ALA A 810 -20.50 29.20 -27.68
C ALA A 810 -21.32 29.84 -26.56
N TRP A 811 -20.92 29.67 -25.30
CA TRP A 811 -21.56 30.33 -24.16
C TRP A 811 -21.18 31.81 -24.06
N ASP A 812 -19.90 32.14 -24.23
CA ASP A 812 -19.38 33.51 -24.21
C ASP A 812 -19.98 34.33 -25.37
N GLU A 813 -20.13 33.74 -26.57
CA GLU A 813 -20.83 34.33 -27.71
C GLU A 813 -22.31 34.64 -27.42
N ARG A 814 -23.03 33.67 -26.84
CA ARG A 814 -24.45 33.86 -26.45
C ARG A 814 -24.61 34.95 -25.40
N ARG A 815 -23.71 35.01 -24.43
CA ARG A 815 -23.72 36.03 -23.37
C ARG A 815 -23.39 37.41 -23.92
N ALA A 816 -22.44 37.51 -24.86
CA ALA A 816 -22.14 38.75 -25.56
C ALA A 816 -23.35 39.23 -26.38
N ALA A 817 -24.02 38.32 -27.10
CA ALA A 817 -25.23 38.63 -27.85
C ALA A 817 -26.38 39.13 -26.96
N SER A 818 -26.60 38.50 -25.79
CA SER A 818 -27.64 38.95 -24.85
C SER A 818 -27.36 40.33 -24.26
N LEU A 819 -26.10 40.64 -23.95
CA LEU A 819 -25.71 41.96 -23.45
C LEU A 819 -25.96 43.07 -24.48
N VAL A 820 -25.68 42.79 -25.76
CA VAL A 820 -25.97 43.72 -26.87
C VAL A 820 -27.48 43.90 -27.08
N GLU A 821 -28.29 42.85 -26.90
CA GLU A 821 -29.75 42.97 -26.95
C GLU A 821 -30.33 43.76 -25.77
N ASP A 822 -29.80 43.58 -24.56
CA ASP A 822 -30.23 44.33 -23.37
C ASP A 822 -29.82 45.80 -23.44
N GLU A 823 -28.64 46.13 -23.98
CA GLU A 823 -28.25 47.53 -24.27
C GLU A 823 -29.20 48.17 -25.29
N ARG A 824 -29.55 47.45 -26.37
CA ARG A 824 -30.53 47.93 -27.36
C ARG A 824 -31.93 48.12 -26.76
N ARG A 825 -32.34 47.28 -25.80
CA ARG A 825 -33.61 47.42 -25.09
C ARG A 825 -33.58 48.58 -24.09
N GLY A 826 -32.48 48.78 -23.39
CA GLY A 826 -32.25 49.91 -22.48
C GLY A 826 -32.31 51.26 -23.20
N ASP A 827 -31.64 51.38 -24.36
CA ASP A 827 -31.68 52.58 -25.20
C ASP A 827 -33.09 52.84 -25.78
N SER A 828 -33.85 51.79 -26.11
CA SER A 828 -35.22 51.94 -26.59
C SER A 828 -36.23 52.39 -25.52
N GLN A 829 -35.97 52.11 -24.23
CA GLN A 829 -36.80 52.61 -23.11
C GLN A 829 -36.40 54.03 -22.69
N GLY A 830 -35.11 54.39 -22.74
CA GLY A 830 -34.63 55.75 -22.48
C GLY A 830 -35.08 56.78 -23.53
N ALA A 831 -35.24 56.37 -24.79
CA ALA A 831 -35.74 57.25 -25.86
C ALA A 831 -37.25 57.53 -25.81
N SER A 832 -38.01 56.88 -24.92
CA SER A 832 -39.46 57.05 -24.79
C SER A 832 -39.91 58.00 -23.66
N SER A 833 -38.97 58.56 -22.88
CA SER A 833 -39.26 59.51 -21.78
C SER A 833 -38.80 60.95 -21.99
N GLU A 834 -38.31 61.32 -23.18
CA GLU A 834 -37.88 62.70 -23.51
C GLU A 834 -38.78 63.40 -24.55
N GLY A 835 -40.07 63.02 -24.62
CA GLY A 835 -41.01 63.60 -25.59
C GLY A 835 -42.40 63.78 -25.01
N ASP A 836 -42.55 64.62 -23.99
CA ASP A 836 -43.78 65.36 -23.65
C ASP A 836 -43.39 66.49 -22.67
N ASP A 837 -42.98 67.62 -23.25
CA ASP A 837 -42.80 68.93 -22.59
C ASP A 837 -43.78 69.93 -23.25
#